data_AF-A0AA35DZJ2-F1
#
_entry.id   AF-A0AA35DZJ2-F1
#
_cell.length_a   1.000
_cell.length_b   1.000
_cell.length_c   1.000
_cell.angle_alpha   90.00
_cell.angle_beta   90.00
_cell.angle_gamma   90.00
#
_symmetry.space_group_name_H-M   'P 1'
#
loop_
_entity.id
_entity.type
_entity.pdbx_description
1 polymer ?
#
loop_
_entity_poly.entity_id
_entity_poly.type
_entity_poly.pdbx_seq_one_letter_code
_entity_poly.pdbx_strand_id
1 'polypeptide(L)'
;MSVELLGVVLLGLGYLALLFACGMAVERGWVPVRITRHPIVYTLALGVYASAWAIYGSVELAAKAGFGYLAYYLGAAGAFLLAPVLLVPIQRITRTYQLSSLADLFAFRYRSRWAGTLVTLISLLAVMPLLGIQVQTLSDAVYLLTGSRYSAAATLLFCGVIAGCAVLFGARHSHRHRHDTLLSVIAFESIIKLLAMLGLGAIALWWVFDGLHGLQQWLEGPGAAAQAATPQLEAPQWRTLLLLFFAAAFMMPHLFQITFAESLSRHTLLQASWTLPLFLLLMALPVPLIWWAAQSVNETVPVAAYAAFLMSEHWWVGALAFIGGLAAASGTMMMIALALSGMVLNHVVLVARPPEARSDLYGWLLWLRRGLVVAVIAGGWLFAESVGRYHSLTNLGLAAFVGMAQCLPGMLALLYWPGANRKGMIAGLMGGIIIWLWGLWLPLLFELPMLSLPLTPLMSADAPIWYNVTLVSLAVNILLLIIVSLFTRISEGERSAAEACSVDAVIRSKRLPLEAATAGDFPTYLAQALGDEAASREVDRALTALNLTPQERRPYALRRLRDRIQANLSGLMGPSVARDIVDRYLPYRHDDAPVTDDIHFVESRLEAYRSRLTGLARELDGLRRHHRQTLAYLPVGLCVLGDDDELLMWNQALSVLSGISGDSVIGSRRDSLPPPWPNLLGSVLNANQTPLYKQAVSLHGKDYFLTLHKAVLSGHDSRGGSVILVEDHTEMKWLEEELVHAARLASIGQLAAGVAHEIGNPITGISSLAQNLRYDTDDPALLETADQIQQLTQRVTKIVNSLVGFAHGGRQTLPLPASPASLSTISEDALHLIHLARSGEDVSFTNECPDDIVVRGDAQRLTQVMVNLLSNAKDACDAQGTVHIEAGKQASHAWWRVTDDGHGIDSSVKHRLFEPFTTTKPAGQGTGLGLSLAYQIINEHQGKIEVASPPPGKPRGTAITLWLPLYQQDDHLPHAQDTDC
;
A
#
# COMPACT_ATOMS: atom_id res chain seq x y z
N MET A 1 -68.16 8.28 -2.20
CA MET A 1 -68.24 7.06 -3.04
C MET A 1 -67.29 6.04 -2.46
N SER A 2 -67.76 4.86 -2.05
CA SER A 2 -66.88 3.77 -1.59
C SER A 2 -66.00 3.33 -2.77
N VAL A 3 -64.68 3.47 -2.64
CA VAL A 3 -63.74 2.92 -3.63
C VAL A 3 -63.87 1.40 -3.56
N GLU A 4 -64.05 0.75 -4.71
CA GLU A 4 -64.10 -0.72 -4.74
C GLU A 4 -62.79 -1.31 -4.23
N LEU A 5 -62.89 -2.35 -3.39
CA LEU A 5 -61.74 -3.08 -2.83
C LEU A 5 -60.73 -3.49 -3.91
N LEU A 6 -61.25 -3.92 -5.06
CA LEU A 6 -60.44 -4.30 -6.22
C LEU A 6 -59.57 -3.13 -6.74
N GLY A 7 -60.10 -1.90 -6.74
CA GLY A 7 -59.36 -0.72 -7.16
C GLY A 7 -58.17 -0.40 -6.26
N VAL A 8 -58.34 -0.52 -4.93
CA VAL A 8 -57.24 -0.32 -3.97
C VAL A 8 -56.18 -1.42 -4.07
N VAL A 9 -56.61 -2.68 -4.27
CA VAL A 9 -55.68 -3.79 -4.49
C VAL A 9 -54.86 -3.58 -5.76
N LEU A 10 -55.51 -3.23 -6.88
CA LEU A 10 -54.85 -2.95 -8.15
C LEU A 10 -53.88 -1.77 -8.05
N LEU A 11 -54.26 -0.71 -7.33
CA LEU A 11 -53.39 0.43 -7.06
C LEU A 11 -52.13 -0.01 -6.30
N GLY A 12 -52.28 -0.83 -5.25
CA GLY A 12 -51.15 -1.33 -4.46
C GLY A 12 -50.24 -2.27 -5.25
N LEU A 13 -50.81 -3.19 -6.03
CA LEU A 13 -50.04 -4.07 -6.92
C LEU A 13 -49.34 -3.29 -8.03
N GLY A 14 -50.00 -2.28 -8.61
CA GLY A 14 -49.42 -1.39 -9.61
C GLY A 14 -48.24 -0.60 -9.05
N TYR A 15 -48.35 -0.10 -7.82
CA TYR A 15 -47.25 0.54 -7.12
C TYR A 15 -46.06 -0.40 -6.90
N LEU A 16 -46.29 -1.62 -6.40
CA LEU A 16 -45.22 -2.61 -6.21
C LEU A 16 -44.58 -3.02 -7.55
N ALA A 17 -45.37 -3.14 -8.62
CA ALA A 17 -44.87 -3.39 -9.96
C ALA A 17 -44.02 -2.21 -10.49
N LEU A 18 -44.37 -0.97 -10.17
CA LEU A 18 -43.58 0.22 -10.51
C LEU A 18 -42.22 0.21 -9.79
N LEU A 19 -42.19 -0.09 -8.49
CA LEU A 19 -40.93 -0.29 -7.76
C LEU A 19 -40.09 -1.39 -8.41
N PHE A 20 -40.74 -2.48 -8.82
CA PHE A 20 -40.06 -3.58 -9.46
C PHE A 20 -39.46 -3.18 -10.82
N ALA A 21 -40.23 -2.45 -11.64
CA ALA A 21 -39.78 -1.91 -12.92
C ALA A 21 -38.60 -0.95 -12.76
N CYS A 22 -38.60 -0.11 -11.72
CA CYS A 22 -37.48 0.78 -11.40
C CYS A 22 -36.20 -0.03 -11.11
N GLY A 23 -36.29 -1.09 -10.30
CA GLY A 23 -35.16 -1.97 -10.03
C GLY A 23 -34.63 -2.66 -11.29
N MET A 24 -35.52 -3.19 -12.14
CA MET A 24 -35.13 -3.78 -13.41
C MET A 24 -34.49 -2.78 -14.39
N ALA A 25 -34.98 -1.54 -14.43
CA ALA A 25 -34.43 -0.50 -15.29
C ALA A 25 -32.97 -0.17 -14.90
N VAL A 26 -32.67 -0.14 -13.60
CA VAL A 26 -31.30 0.02 -13.11
C VAL A 26 -30.44 -1.20 -13.46
N GLU A 27 -30.97 -2.42 -13.26
CA GLU A 27 -30.24 -3.67 -13.54
C GLU A 27 -29.92 -3.85 -15.02
N ARG A 28 -30.84 -3.47 -15.92
CA ARG A 28 -30.65 -3.50 -17.37
C ARG A 28 -29.80 -2.33 -17.91
N GLY A 29 -29.36 -1.42 -17.04
CA GLY A 29 -28.58 -0.25 -17.42
C GLY A 29 -29.36 0.81 -18.20
N TRP A 30 -30.70 0.80 -18.14
CA TRP A 30 -31.54 1.84 -18.74
C TRP A 30 -31.37 3.19 -18.04
N VAL A 31 -31.02 3.16 -16.75
CA VAL A 31 -30.69 4.35 -15.96
C VAL A 31 -29.18 4.59 -16.00
N PRO A 32 -28.72 5.79 -16.41
CA PRO A 32 -27.30 6.13 -16.43
C PRO A 32 -26.63 5.94 -15.06
N VAL A 33 -25.42 5.36 -15.06
CA VAL A 33 -24.61 5.14 -13.83
C VAL A 33 -24.33 6.45 -13.08
N ARG A 34 -24.28 7.59 -13.79
CA ARG A 34 -24.10 8.92 -13.19
C ARG A 34 -25.25 9.29 -12.24
N ILE A 35 -26.47 8.83 -12.52
CA ILE A 35 -27.64 9.08 -11.68
C ILE A 35 -27.63 8.11 -10.50
N THR A 36 -27.47 6.81 -10.74
CA THR A 36 -27.54 5.78 -9.70
C THR A 36 -26.43 5.90 -8.65
N ARG A 37 -25.26 6.43 -9.04
CA ARG A 37 -24.12 6.68 -8.12
C ARG A 37 -24.03 8.11 -7.61
N HIS A 38 -25.02 8.94 -7.88
CA HIS A 38 -25.03 10.30 -7.36
C HIS A 38 -25.20 10.28 -5.83
N PRO A 39 -24.47 11.11 -5.04
CA PRO A 39 -24.58 11.12 -3.58
C PRO A 39 -26.01 11.33 -3.04
N ILE A 40 -26.84 12.07 -3.79
CA ILE A 40 -28.26 12.31 -3.44
C ILE A 40 -29.07 11.01 -3.38
N VAL A 41 -28.77 10.02 -4.24
CA VAL A 41 -29.48 8.73 -4.22
C VAL A 41 -29.26 8.03 -2.87
N TYR A 42 -28.04 8.08 -2.34
CA TYR A 42 -27.75 7.54 -1.01
C TYR A 42 -28.49 8.31 0.10
N THR A 43 -28.46 9.65 0.04
CA THR A 43 -29.21 10.50 0.98
C THR A 43 -30.70 10.16 1.00
N LEU A 44 -31.30 9.96 -0.17
CA LEU A 44 -32.70 9.56 -0.29
C LEU A 44 -32.92 8.10 0.12
N ALA A 45 -31.95 7.22 -0.09
CA ALA A 45 -32.02 5.85 0.39
C ALA A 45 -32.02 5.77 1.93
N LEU A 46 -31.40 6.72 2.63
CA LEU A 46 -31.56 6.88 4.08
C LEU A 46 -33.00 7.31 4.47
N GLY A 47 -33.88 7.61 3.52
CA GLY A 47 -35.31 7.76 3.79
C GLY A 47 -36.00 6.47 4.25
N VAL A 48 -35.33 5.30 4.28
CA VAL A 48 -35.79 4.09 5.01
C VAL A 48 -36.08 4.38 6.47
N TYR A 49 -35.38 5.37 7.06
CA TYR A 49 -35.66 5.82 8.42
C TYR A 49 -37.12 6.18 8.56
N ALA A 50 -37.69 6.88 7.56
CA ALA A 50 -39.11 7.18 7.47
C ALA A 50 -39.92 5.94 7.08
N SER A 51 -40.16 5.06 8.06
CA SER A 51 -41.00 3.87 7.94
C SER A 51 -42.49 4.19 8.16
N ALA A 52 -43.36 3.17 8.17
CA ALA A 52 -44.76 3.36 8.56
C ALA A 52 -44.91 4.01 9.95
N TRP A 53 -43.93 3.84 10.84
CA TRP A 53 -43.87 4.57 12.11
C TRP A 53 -43.76 6.09 11.90
N ALA A 54 -42.93 6.56 10.96
CA ALA A 54 -42.75 7.98 10.72
C ALA A 54 -44.04 8.64 10.22
N ILE A 55 -44.83 7.94 9.40
CA ILE A 55 -46.07 8.51 8.86
C ILE A 55 -47.22 8.31 9.84
N TYR A 56 -47.55 7.09 10.21
CA TYR A 56 -48.74 6.79 11.03
C TYR A 56 -48.43 6.82 12.53
N GLY A 57 -47.32 6.22 12.94
CA GLY A 57 -46.91 6.18 14.35
C GLY A 57 -46.63 7.57 14.93
N SER A 58 -46.07 8.49 14.15
CA SER A 58 -45.80 9.87 14.60
C SER A 58 -47.10 10.66 14.79
N VAL A 59 -48.08 10.49 13.90
CA VAL A 59 -49.41 11.08 14.06
C VAL A 59 -50.13 10.48 15.26
N GLU A 60 -50.00 9.17 15.49
CA GLU A 60 -50.61 8.51 16.65
C GLU A 60 -49.98 8.96 17.96
N LEU A 61 -48.65 9.14 17.95
CA LEU A 61 -47.94 9.72 19.07
C LEU A 61 -48.31 11.19 19.27
N ALA A 62 -48.58 11.95 18.20
CA ALA A 62 -49.07 13.32 18.32
C ALA A 62 -50.46 13.38 18.97
N ALA A 63 -51.34 12.44 18.63
CA ALA A 63 -52.65 12.32 19.24
C ALA A 63 -52.60 11.96 20.74
N LYS A 64 -51.65 11.09 21.13
CA LYS A 64 -51.52 10.60 22.51
C LYS A 64 -50.64 11.47 23.41
N ALA A 65 -49.73 12.25 22.83
CA ALA A 65 -48.63 12.90 23.55
C ALA A 65 -48.24 14.29 22.99
N GLY A 66 -49.08 14.91 22.16
CA GLY A 66 -48.83 16.25 21.60
C GLY A 66 -47.52 16.33 20.83
N PHE A 67 -46.61 17.22 21.20
CA PHE A 67 -45.28 17.34 20.55
C PHE A 67 -44.32 16.18 20.84
N GLY A 68 -44.76 15.13 21.55
CA GLY A 68 -43.99 13.90 21.78
C GLY A 68 -43.50 13.21 20.50
N TYR A 69 -44.25 13.32 19.39
CA TYR A 69 -43.84 12.77 18.09
C TYR A 69 -42.49 13.30 17.60
N LEU A 70 -42.13 14.52 17.99
CA LEU A 70 -40.90 15.18 17.55
C LEU A 70 -39.65 14.45 18.07
N ALA A 71 -39.76 13.71 19.18
CA ALA A 71 -38.68 12.91 19.72
C ALA A 71 -38.17 11.86 18.72
N TYR A 72 -39.05 11.32 17.86
CA TYR A 72 -38.67 10.37 16.82
C TYR A 72 -37.75 11.00 15.78
N TYR A 73 -38.17 12.14 15.23
CA TYR A 73 -37.42 12.86 14.21
C TYR A 73 -36.12 13.45 14.76
N LEU A 74 -36.17 14.09 15.94
CA LEU A 74 -34.99 14.67 16.59
C LEU A 74 -34.00 13.62 17.08
N GLY A 75 -34.47 12.47 17.57
CA GLY A 75 -33.58 11.39 18.01
C GLY A 75 -32.76 10.84 16.85
N ALA A 76 -33.43 10.52 15.73
CA ALA A 76 -32.76 10.07 14.52
C ALA A 76 -31.86 11.15 13.90
N ALA A 77 -32.31 12.40 13.84
CA ALA A 77 -31.49 13.52 13.39
C ALA A 77 -30.24 13.72 14.28
N GLY A 78 -30.40 13.64 15.60
CA GLY A 78 -29.33 13.77 16.58
C GLY A 78 -28.22 12.72 16.41
N ALA A 79 -28.59 11.47 16.08
CA ALA A 79 -27.61 10.42 15.77
C ALA A 79 -26.72 10.77 14.56
N PHE A 80 -27.31 11.41 13.54
CA PHE A 80 -26.58 11.83 12.33
C PHE A 80 -25.82 13.14 12.51
N LEU A 81 -26.34 14.08 13.30
CA LEU A 81 -25.56 15.27 13.70
C LEU A 81 -24.30 14.88 14.48
N LEU A 82 -24.39 13.84 15.32
CA LEU A 82 -23.26 13.23 16.02
C LEU A 82 -22.48 12.21 15.18
N ALA A 83 -22.68 12.15 13.85
CA ALA A 83 -22.01 11.21 12.97
C ALA A 83 -20.47 11.21 13.09
N PRO A 84 -19.75 12.35 13.18
CA PRO A 84 -18.30 12.33 13.30
C PRO A 84 -17.78 11.60 14.55
N VAL A 85 -18.55 11.68 15.65
CA VAL A 85 -18.19 11.12 16.95
C VAL A 85 -18.66 9.67 17.09
N LEU A 86 -19.86 9.35 16.57
CA LEU A 86 -20.47 8.04 16.79
C LEU A 86 -20.47 7.16 15.54
N LEU A 87 -21.07 7.62 14.44
CA LEU A 87 -21.30 6.80 13.25
C LEU A 87 -20.01 6.57 12.44
N VAL A 88 -19.13 7.56 12.33
CA VAL A 88 -17.87 7.47 11.58
C VAL A 88 -16.92 6.42 12.17
N PRO A 89 -16.70 6.35 13.50
CA PRO A 89 -15.94 5.25 14.09
C PRO A 89 -16.56 3.88 13.82
N ILE A 90 -17.87 3.72 13.97
CA ILE A 90 -18.57 2.45 13.67
C ILE A 90 -18.39 2.07 12.19
N GLN A 91 -18.55 3.02 11.27
CA GLN A 91 -18.32 2.82 9.84
C GLN A 91 -16.88 2.40 9.54
N ARG A 92 -15.89 2.98 10.24
CA ARG A 92 -14.49 2.61 10.08
C ARG A 92 -14.26 1.15 10.47
N ILE A 93 -14.78 0.72 11.61
CA ILE A 93 -14.63 -0.65 12.13
C ILE A 93 -15.31 -1.64 11.18
N THR A 94 -16.58 -1.39 10.84
CA THR A 94 -17.37 -2.26 9.96
C THR A 94 -16.73 -2.41 8.58
N ARG A 95 -16.27 -1.31 7.97
CA ARG A 95 -15.58 -1.37 6.67
C ARG A 95 -14.21 -2.04 6.74
N THR A 96 -13.45 -1.79 7.81
CA THR A 96 -12.09 -2.35 7.97
C THR A 96 -12.12 -3.86 8.17
N TYR A 97 -13.05 -4.35 8.98
CA TYR A 97 -13.20 -5.76 9.30
C TYR A 97 -14.31 -6.47 8.51
N GLN A 98 -14.87 -5.80 7.50
CA GLN A 98 -15.94 -6.28 6.62
C GLN A 98 -17.20 -6.78 7.34
N LEU A 99 -17.50 -6.20 8.50
CA LEU A 99 -18.63 -6.56 9.35
C LEU A 99 -19.92 -6.05 8.72
N SER A 100 -20.85 -6.97 8.48
CA SER A 100 -22.06 -6.73 7.69
C SER A 100 -23.31 -6.45 8.52
N SER A 101 -23.25 -6.71 9.83
CA SER A 101 -24.38 -6.60 10.75
C SER A 101 -23.96 -6.15 12.14
N LEU A 102 -24.93 -5.72 12.93
CA LEU A 102 -24.71 -5.37 14.34
C LEU A 102 -24.22 -6.60 15.13
N ALA A 103 -24.77 -7.79 14.88
CA ALA A 103 -24.31 -9.03 15.51
C ALA A 103 -22.83 -9.34 15.20
N ASP A 104 -22.38 -9.10 13.97
CA ASP A 104 -20.97 -9.28 13.60
C ASP A 104 -20.05 -8.35 14.43
N LEU A 105 -20.49 -7.11 14.65
CA LEU A 105 -19.74 -6.13 15.43
C LEU A 105 -19.54 -6.57 16.88
N PHE A 106 -20.60 -7.08 17.52
CA PHE A 106 -20.53 -7.62 18.88
C PHE A 106 -19.73 -8.91 18.95
N ALA A 107 -19.94 -9.84 18.03
CA ALA A 107 -19.18 -11.09 17.97
C ALA A 107 -17.67 -10.82 17.78
N PHE A 108 -17.33 -9.82 16.97
CA PHE A 108 -15.96 -9.36 16.73
C PHE A 108 -15.33 -8.76 18.00
N ARG A 109 -15.95 -7.73 18.59
CA ARG A 109 -15.40 -6.97 19.73
C ARG A 109 -15.20 -7.83 20.97
N TYR A 110 -16.14 -8.74 21.24
CA TYR A 110 -16.14 -9.55 22.46
C TYR A 110 -15.58 -10.97 22.24
N ARG A 111 -15.06 -11.27 21.04
CA ARG A 111 -14.53 -12.58 20.64
C ARG A 111 -15.44 -13.73 21.09
N SER A 112 -16.74 -13.58 20.86
CA SER A 112 -17.76 -14.51 21.36
C SER A 112 -18.87 -14.69 20.34
N ARG A 113 -19.04 -15.94 19.86
CA ARG A 113 -20.16 -16.29 18.97
C ARG A 113 -21.51 -16.08 19.65
N TRP A 114 -21.59 -16.41 20.95
CA TRP A 114 -22.79 -16.19 21.76
C TRP A 114 -23.22 -14.73 21.83
N ALA A 115 -22.29 -13.77 21.78
CA ALA A 115 -22.66 -12.36 21.73
C ALA A 115 -23.41 -12.01 20.43
N GLY A 116 -22.95 -12.52 19.29
CA GLY A 116 -23.63 -12.35 18.00
C GLY A 116 -24.99 -13.06 17.93
N THR A 117 -25.07 -14.30 18.42
CA THR A 117 -26.34 -15.06 18.51
C THR A 117 -27.35 -14.34 19.40
N LEU A 118 -26.94 -13.88 20.59
CA LEU A 118 -27.83 -13.19 21.52
C LEU A 118 -28.38 -11.89 20.92
N VAL A 119 -27.52 -11.06 20.34
CA VAL A 119 -27.92 -9.84 19.62
C VAL A 119 -28.90 -10.15 18.49
N THR A 120 -28.68 -11.23 17.75
CA THR A 120 -29.56 -11.66 16.65
C THR A 120 -30.95 -12.07 17.16
N LEU A 121 -31.01 -12.84 18.24
CA LEU A 121 -32.29 -13.25 18.84
C LEU A 121 -33.08 -12.06 19.38
N ILE A 122 -32.41 -11.11 20.05
CA ILE A 122 -33.05 -9.87 20.50
C ILE A 122 -33.53 -9.05 19.32
N SER A 123 -32.71 -8.91 18.27
CA SER A 123 -33.09 -8.18 17.07
C SER A 123 -34.31 -8.80 16.40
N LEU A 124 -34.38 -10.13 16.34
CA LEU A 124 -35.55 -10.85 15.81
C LEU A 124 -36.79 -10.53 16.64
N LEU A 125 -36.73 -10.66 17.96
CA LEU A 125 -37.87 -10.35 18.84
C LEU A 125 -38.24 -8.86 18.79
N ALA A 126 -37.29 -7.95 18.94
CA ALA A 126 -37.55 -6.51 18.95
C ALA A 126 -38.14 -6.01 17.62
N VAL A 127 -37.78 -6.59 16.48
CA VAL A 127 -38.26 -6.14 15.18
C VAL A 127 -39.61 -6.76 14.77
N MET A 128 -40.07 -7.84 15.42
CA MET A 128 -41.38 -8.45 15.12
C MET A 128 -42.55 -7.45 15.28
N PRO A 129 -42.68 -6.68 16.38
CA PRO A 129 -43.67 -5.62 16.49
C PRO A 129 -43.54 -4.54 15.42
N LEU A 130 -42.32 -4.22 15.00
CA LEU A 130 -42.07 -3.24 13.95
C LEU A 130 -42.54 -3.74 12.57
N LEU A 131 -42.35 -5.03 12.26
CA LEU A 131 -42.96 -5.68 11.09
C LEU A 131 -44.48 -5.70 11.20
N GLY A 132 -45.00 -5.97 12.41
CA GLY A 132 -46.43 -5.91 12.71
C GLY A 132 -47.05 -4.56 12.36
N ILE A 133 -46.38 -3.46 12.73
CA ILE A 133 -46.76 -2.09 12.35
C ILE A 133 -46.84 -1.93 10.83
N GLN A 134 -45.87 -2.45 10.07
CA GLN A 134 -45.87 -2.31 8.62
C GLN A 134 -47.09 -3.00 7.99
N VAL A 135 -47.45 -4.19 8.49
CA VAL A 135 -48.60 -4.97 7.99
C VAL A 135 -49.93 -4.34 8.41
N GLN A 136 -50.06 -3.89 9.65
CA GLN A 136 -51.27 -3.21 10.13
C GLN A 136 -51.55 -1.93 9.39
N THR A 137 -50.51 -1.12 9.16
CA THR A 137 -50.64 0.14 8.43
C THR A 137 -51.28 -0.08 7.05
N LEU A 138 -50.88 -1.15 6.36
CA LEU A 138 -51.47 -1.53 5.09
C LEU A 138 -52.94 -1.95 5.25
N SER A 139 -53.25 -2.79 6.24
CA SER A 139 -54.62 -3.25 6.51
C SER A 139 -55.56 -2.10 6.86
N ASP A 140 -55.12 -1.19 7.72
CA ASP A 140 -55.90 -0.06 8.19
C ASP A 140 -56.15 0.94 7.05
N ALA A 141 -55.11 1.26 6.25
CA ALA A 141 -55.25 2.15 5.10
C ALA A 141 -56.29 1.65 4.09
N VAL A 142 -56.38 0.33 3.85
CA VAL A 142 -57.42 -0.23 2.98
C VAL A 142 -58.80 -0.17 3.64
N TYR A 143 -58.91 -0.60 4.90
CA TYR A 143 -60.19 -0.58 5.63
C TYR A 143 -60.85 0.79 5.57
N LEU A 144 -60.05 1.85 5.67
CA LEU A 144 -60.52 3.22 5.67
C LEU A 144 -60.99 3.72 4.31
N LEU A 145 -60.42 3.23 3.21
CA LEU A 145 -60.82 3.62 1.86
C LEU A 145 -62.05 2.86 1.35
N THR A 146 -62.23 1.62 1.80
CA THR A 146 -63.26 0.72 1.27
C THR A 146 -64.39 0.47 2.25
N GLY A 147 -64.22 0.80 3.53
CA GLY A 147 -65.16 0.45 4.61
C GLY A 147 -65.22 -1.04 4.95
N SER A 148 -64.42 -1.86 4.26
CA SER A 148 -64.42 -3.33 4.38
C SER A 148 -63.12 -3.81 5.01
N ARG A 149 -63.20 -4.59 6.10
CA ARG A 149 -61.99 -5.16 6.69
C ARG A 149 -61.32 -6.11 5.69
N TYR A 150 -60.02 -5.92 5.52
CA TYR A 150 -59.21 -6.76 4.65
C TYR A 150 -59.17 -8.19 5.18
N SER A 151 -59.23 -9.19 4.30
CA SER A 151 -59.10 -10.59 4.73
C SER A 151 -57.65 -10.92 5.07
N ALA A 152 -57.43 -11.85 6.00
CA ALA A 152 -56.10 -12.35 6.32
C ALA A 152 -55.36 -12.87 5.06
N ALA A 153 -56.10 -13.45 4.11
CA ALA A 153 -55.56 -13.91 2.82
C ALA A 153 -55.04 -12.76 1.95
N ALA A 154 -55.70 -11.61 1.94
CA ALA A 154 -55.31 -10.48 1.12
C ALA A 154 -54.08 -9.75 1.69
N THR A 155 -53.96 -9.63 3.03
CA THR A 155 -52.72 -9.13 3.66
C THR A 155 -51.54 -10.09 3.39
N LEU A 156 -51.78 -11.40 3.46
CA LEU A 156 -50.78 -12.43 3.16
C LEU A 156 -50.30 -12.35 1.70
N LEU A 157 -51.20 -12.08 0.75
CA LEU A 157 -50.84 -11.87 -0.66
C LEU A 157 -49.85 -10.71 -0.82
N PHE A 158 -50.13 -9.56 -0.20
CA PHE A 158 -49.20 -8.41 -0.24
C PHE A 158 -47.85 -8.74 0.39
N CYS A 159 -47.83 -9.40 1.55
CA CYS A 159 -46.60 -9.90 2.16
C CYS A 159 -45.84 -10.85 1.22
N GLY A 160 -46.53 -11.73 0.50
CA GLY A 160 -45.95 -12.63 -0.49
C GLY A 160 -45.31 -11.88 -1.67
N VAL A 161 -45.96 -10.84 -2.19
CA VAL A 161 -45.40 -9.99 -3.26
C VAL A 161 -44.18 -9.23 -2.77
N ILE A 162 -44.23 -8.65 -1.56
CA ILE A 162 -43.08 -7.96 -0.95
C ILE A 162 -41.91 -8.94 -0.72
N ALA A 163 -42.19 -10.16 -0.25
CA ALA A 163 -41.18 -11.21 -0.07
C ALA A 163 -40.56 -11.64 -1.41
N GLY A 164 -41.38 -11.78 -2.47
CA GLY A 164 -40.91 -12.05 -3.82
C GLY A 164 -39.96 -10.95 -4.32
N CYS A 165 -40.35 -9.68 -4.16
CA CYS A 165 -39.50 -8.53 -4.49
C CYS A 165 -38.19 -8.56 -3.68
N ALA A 166 -38.26 -8.77 -2.36
CA ALA A 166 -37.09 -8.85 -1.49
C ALA A 166 -36.12 -9.96 -1.89
N VAL A 167 -36.62 -11.14 -2.27
CA VAL A 167 -35.82 -12.26 -2.77
C VAL A 167 -35.17 -11.94 -4.10
N LEU A 168 -35.91 -11.33 -5.03
CA LEU A 168 -35.41 -10.97 -6.36
C LEU A 168 -34.33 -9.89 -6.29
N PHE A 169 -34.50 -8.87 -5.46
CA PHE A 169 -33.51 -7.79 -5.29
C PHE A 169 -32.35 -8.15 -4.36
N GLY A 170 -32.60 -8.98 -3.35
CA GLY A 170 -31.66 -9.23 -2.26
C GLY A 170 -30.98 -10.60 -2.22
N ALA A 171 -31.31 -11.55 -3.10
CA ALA A 171 -30.66 -12.88 -3.10
C ALA A 171 -30.05 -13.25 -4.47
N ARG A 172 -29.36 -12.29 -5.11
CA ARG A 172 -28.61 -12.48 -6.38
C ARG A 172 -27.09 -12.34 -6.20
N HIS A 173 -26.34 -13.01 -7.07
CA HIS A 173 -24.95 -13.44 -6.91
C HIS A 173 -23.83 -12.42 -7.21
N SER A 174 -24.13 -11.13 -7.46
CA SER A 174 -23.10 -10.12 -7.79
C SER A 174 -23.16 -8.88 -6.90
N HIS A 175 -22.17 -8.73 -6.01
CA HIS A 175 -22.07 -7.66 -5.01
C HIS A 175 -22.12 -6.23 -5.59
N ARG A 176 -21.68 -6.02 -6.84
CA ARG A 176 -21.56 -4.67 -7.43
C ARG A 176 -22.86 -4.13 -8.03
N HIS A 177 -23.66 -4.95 -8.71
CA HIS A 177 -24.94 -4.51 -9.30
C HIS A 177 -26.11 -4.59 -8.31
N ARG A 178 -26.01 -5.47 -7.31
CA ARG A 178 -27.00 -5.59 -6.23
C ARG A 178 -27.14 -4.31 -5.41
N HIS A 179 -26.03 -3.63 -5.19
CA HIS A 179 -25.98 -2.41 -4.38
C HIS A 179 -26.67 -1.23 -5.07
N ASP A 180 -26.29 -0.93 -6.33
CA ASP A 180 -26.83 0.21 -7.08
C ASP A 180 -28.35 0.07 -7.30
N THR A 181 -28.85 -1.16 -7.46
CA THR A 181 -30.28 -1.46 -7.67
C THR A 181 -31.10 -1.21 -6.40
N LEU A 182 -30.69 -1.79 -5.27
CA LEU A 182 -31.42 -1.69 -4.00
C LEU A 182 -31.53 -0.24 -3.53
N LEU A 183 -30.42 0.51 -3.54
CA LEU A 183 -30.42 1.92 -3.11
C LEU A 183 -31.30 2.79 -3.99
N SER A 184 -31.30 2.56 -5.30
CA SER A 184 -32.11 3.37 -6.23
C SER A 184 -33.61 3.16 -6.02
N VAL A 185 -34.05 1.90 -5.80
CA VAL A 185 -35.46 1.59 -5.51
C VAL A 185 -35.91 2.27 -4.21
N ILE A 186 -35.09 2.17 -3.17
CA ILE A 186 -35.39 2.78 -1.87
C ILE A 186 -35.39 4.31 -1.97
N ALA A 187 -34.44 4.90 -2.70
CA ALA A 187 -34.40 6.34 -2.91
C ALA A 187 -35.66 6.86 -3.60
N PHE A 188 -36.14 6.13 -4.63
CA PHE A 188 -37.38 6.44 -5.32
C PHE A 188 -38.60 6.35 -4.38
N GLU A 189 -38.67 5.29 -3.57
CA GLU A 189 -39.70 5.13 -2.55
C GLU A 189 -39.71 6.29 -1.53
N SER A 190 -38.53 6.73 -1.06
CA SER A 190 -38.41 7.85 -0.14
C SER A 190 -38.86 9.19 -0.73
N ILE A 191 -38.69 9.41 -2.04
CA ILE A 191 -39.25 10.58 -2.72
C ILE A 191 -40.79 10.53 -2.65
N ILE A 192 -41.38 9.36 -2.91
CA ILE A 192 -42.84 9.17 -2.85
C ILE A 192 -43.35 9.44 -1.44
N LYS A 193 -42.69 8.95 -0.40
CA LYS A 193 -43.04 9.22 1.01
C LYS A 193 -43.03 10.72 1.31
N LEU A 194 -41.97 11.41 0.91
CA LEU A 194 -41.82 12.84 1.15
C LEU A 194 -42.88 13.66 0.43
N LEU A 195 -43.12 13.38 -0.85
CA LEU A 195 -44.15 14.06 -1.64
C LEU A 195 -45.56 13.78 -1.10
N ALA A 196 -45.84 12.54 -0.68
CA ALA A 196 -47.12 12.20 -0.08
C ALA A 196 -47.32 12.95 1.24
N MET A 197 -46.31 13.01 2.12
CA MET A 197 -46.43 13.67 3.42
C MET A 197 -46.56 15.19 3.29
N LEU A 198 -45.74 15.83 2.45
CA LEU A 198 -45.84 17.26 2.17
C LEU A 198 -47.15 17.60 1.45
N GLY A 199 -47.58 16.76 0.52
CA GLY A 199 -48.85 16.90 -0.19
C GLY A 199 -50.04 16.86 0.76
N LEU A 200 -50.08 15.88 1.67
CA LEU A 200 -51.11 15.78 2.71
C LEU A 200 -51.08 16.99 3.67
N GLY A 201 -49.91 17.49 4.04
CA GLY A 201 -49.78 18.70 4.85
C GLY A 201 -50.27 19.97 4.15
N ALA A 202 -49.95 20.11 2.85
CA ALA A 202 -50.44 21.22 2.04
C ALA A 202 -51.96 21.16 1.86
N ILE A 203 -52.50 19.97 1.62
CA ILE A 203 -53.93 19.70 1.57
C ILE A 203 -54.62 20.10 2.87
N ALA A 204 -54.09 19.66 4.03
CA ALA A 204 -54.63 20.06 5.33
C ALA A 204 -54.64 21.58 5.50
N LEU A 205 -53.55 22.26 5.14
CA LEU A 205 -53.44 23.70 5.28
C LEU A 205 -54.41 24.48 4.38
N TRP A 206 -54.51 24.11 3.10
CA TRP A 206 -55.26 24.90 2.12
C TRP A 206 -56.72 24.49 1.99
N TRP A 207 -57.07 23.20 2.17
CA TRP A 207 -58.46 22.75 2.02
C TRP A 207 -59.22 22.60 3.33
N VAL A 208 -58.55 22.32 4.45
CA VAL A 208 -59.25 22.25 5.74
C VAL A 208 -59.25 23.61 6.43
N PHE A 209 -58.12 24.32 6.40
CA PHE A 209 -57.96 25.58 7.11
C PHE A 209 -58.06 26.85 6.24
N ASP A 210 -58.27 26.71 4.93
CA ASP A 210 -58.34 27.85 3.99
C ASP A 210 -57.10 28.77 4.04
N GLY A 211 -55.92 28.16 4.26
CA GLY A 211 -54.63 28.83 4.31
C GLY A 211 -54.10 29.12 5.72
N LEU A 212 -52.99 29.86 5.79
CA LEU A 212 -52.28 30.15 7.05
C LEU A 212 -53.12 30.97 8.03
N HIS A 213 -53.94 31.89 7.53
CA HIS A 213 -54.77 32.74 8.37
C HIS A 213 -55.88 31.96 9.06
N GLY A 214 -56.58 31.07 8.35
CA GLY A 214 -57.63 30.24 8.95
C GLY A 214 -57.07 29.19 9.91
N LEU A 215 -55.85 28.67 9.65
CA LEU A 215 -55.14 27.84 10.63
C LEU A 215 -54.88 28.61 11.93
N GLN A 216 -54.37 29.84 11.82
CA GLN A 216 -54.11 30.67 13.00
C GLN A 216 -55.41 30.98 13.76
N GLN A 217 -56.50 31.29 13.06
CA GLN A 217 -57.81 31.51 13.67
C GLN A 217 -58.34 30.27 14.40
N TRP A 218 -58.15 29.08 13.83
CA TRP A 218 -58.51 27.82 14.49
C TRP A 218 -57.66 27.59 15.76
N LEU A 219 -56.35 27.82 15.68
CA LEU A 219 -55.42 27.67 16.81
C LEU A 219 -55.73 28.62 17.96
N GLU A 220 -56.16 29.85 17.67
CA GLU A 220 -56.55 30.84 18.69
C GLU A 220 -57.99 30.62 19.22
N GLY A 221 -58.83 29.91 18.46
CA GLY A 221 -60.22 29.60 18.81
C GLY A 221 -60.43 28.15 19.29
N PRO A 222 -61.21 27.33 18.58
CA PRO A 222 -61.56 25.97 19.03
C PRO A 222 -60.35 25.02 19.17
N GLY A 223 -59.28 25.26 18.39
CA GLY A 223 -58.04 24.51 18.47
C GLY A 223 -57.27 24.73 19.77
N ALA A 224 -57.37 25.90 20.40
CA ALA A 224 -56.73 26.17 21.69
C ALA A 224 -57.22 25.19 22.77
N ALA A 225 -58.52 24.95 22.82
CA ALA A 225 -59.13 24.00 23.74
C ALA A 225 -58.70 22.55 23.42
N ALA A 226 -58.65 22.18 22.13
CA ALA A 226 -58.21 20.85 21.70
C ALA A 226 -56.74 20.58 22.06
N GLN A 227 -55.87 21.58 21.93
CA GLN A 227 -54.46 21.47 22.33
C GLN A 227 -54.30 21.40 23.86
N ALA A 228 -55.07 22.16 24.62
CA ALA A 228 -55.07 22.10 26.08
C ALA A 228 -55.57 20.73 26.61
N ALA A 229 -56.50 20.09 25.90
CA ALA A 229 -56.99 18.75 26.22
C ALA A 229 -56.05 17.63 25.79
N THR A 230 -55.07 17.89 24.90
CA THR A 230 -54.13 16.87 24.44
C THR A 230 -53.10 16.58 25.54
N PRO A 231 -52.93 15.31 25.97
CA PRO A 231 -51.95 14.98 27.00
C PRO A 231 -50.52 15.36 26.57
N GLN A 232 -49.78 15.98 27.48
CA GLN A 232 -48.37 16.34 27.29
C GLN A 232 -47.48 15.34 28.02
N LEU A 233 -46.39 14.91 27.40
CA LEU A 233 -45.38 14.12 28.09
C LEU A 233 -44.61 14.99 29.07
N GLU A 234 -44.34 14.45 30.25
CA GLU A 234 -43.41 15.07 31.17
C GLU A 234 -41.99 15.14 30.57
N ALA A 235 -41.20 16.12 30.99
CA ALA A 235 -39.85 16.33 30.47
C ALA A 235 -38.94 15.07 30.57
N PRO A 236 -38.95 14.26 31.65
CA PRO A 236 -38.18 13.01 31.70
C PRO A 236 -38.63 11.98 30.66
N GLN A 237 -39.94 11.84 30.47
CA GLN A 237 -40.52 10.87 29.53
C GLN A 237 -40.15 11.24 28.09
N TRP A 238 -40.22 12.52 27.73
CA TRP A 238 -39.80 13.02 26.42
C TRP A 238 -38.31 12.76 26.15
N ARG A 239 -37.43 12.99 27.15
CA ARG A 239 -35.99 12.70 27.02
C ARG A 239 -35.71 11.21 26.84
N THR A 240 -36.46 10.34 27.52
CA THR A 240 -36.35 8.89 27.33
C THR A 240 -36.78 8.46 25.93
N LEU A 241 -37.88 9.02 25.38
CA LEU A 241 -38.23 8.79 23.97
C LEU A 241 -37.13 9.25 23.03
N LEU A 242 -36.58 10.45 23.24
CA LEU A 242 -35.49 10.98 22.43
C LEU A 242 -34.29 10.02 22.42
N LEU A 243 -33.91 9.47 23.59
CA LEU A 243 -32.86 8.47 23.73
C LEU A 243 -33.19 7.17 22.99
N LEU A 244 -34.43 6.67 23.09
CA LEU A 244 -34.86 5.45 22.40
C LEU A 244 -34.77 5.60 20.88
N PHE A 245 -35.24 6.72 20.33
CA PHE A 245 -35.19 6.98 18.89
C PHE A 245 -33.77 7.29 18.40
N PHE A 246 -32.97 7.96 19.23
CA PHE A 246 -31.54 8.12 19.00
C PHE A 246 -30.84 6.76 18.89
N ALA A 247 -31.09 5.85 19.84
CA ALA A 247 -30.54 4.50 19.81
C ALA A 247 -31.03 3.71 18.58
N ALA A 248 -32.33 3.76 18.31
CA ALA A 248 -32.95 3.06 17.19
C ALA A 248 -32.29 3.41 15.86
N ALA A 249 -31.89 4.67 15.68
CA ALA A 249 -31.29 5.20 14.46
C ALA A 249 -30.09 4.39 13.97
N PHE A 250 -29.32 3.73 14.84
CA PHE A 250 -28.18 2.92 14.43
C PHE A 250 -28.14 1.54 15.07
N MET A 251 -29.04 1.22 16.01
CA MET A 251 -29.17 -0.12 16.58
C MET A 251 -30.12 -1.01 15.80
N MET A 252 -31.13 -0.47 15.12
CA MET A 252 -32.07 -1.29 14.35
C MET A 252 -31.35 -2.01 13.19
N PRO A 253 -31.56 -3.32 12.98
CA PRO A 253 -30.80 -4.11 12.01
C PRO A 253 -30.81 -3.55 10.58
N HIS A 254 -31.98 -3.13 10.12
CA HIS A 254 -32.15 -2.55 8.79
C HIS A 254 -31.49 -1.18 8.65
N LEU A 255 -31.55 -0.34 9.70
CA LEU A 255 -30.89 0.96 9.75
C LEU A 255 -29.36 0.82 9.85
N PHE A 256 -28.88 -0.17 10.59
CA PHE A 256 -27.46 -0.53 10.65
C PHE A 256 -26.96 -0.99 9.28
N GLN A 257 -27.71 -1.85 8.59
CA GLN A 257 -27.32 -2.35 7.27
C GLN A 257 -27.19 -1.21 6.24
N ILE A 258 -28.20 -0.33 6.10
CA ILE A 258 -28.16 0.75 5.12
C ILE A 258 -27.08 1.80 5.44
N THR A 259 -26.84 2.06 6.74
CA THR A 259 -25.88 3.08 7.18
C THR A 259 -24.43 2.61 7.13
N PHE A 260 -24.16 1.32 7.38
CA PHE A 260 -22.79 0.81 7.50
C PHE A 260 -22.45 -0.22 6.43
N ALA A 261 -23.24 -1.28 6.29
CA ALA A 261 -22.94 -2.39 5.38
C ALA A 261 -23.08 -1.99 3.91
N GLU A 262 -24.02 -1.10 3.59
CA GLU A 262 -24.27 -0.60 2.23
C GLU A 262 -23.64 0.78 1.98
N SER A 263 -22.82 1.34 2.88
CA SER A 263 -22.31 2.70 2.69
C SER A 263 -21.08 2.79 1.76
N LEU A 264 -21.12 3.73 0.79
CA LEU A 264 -20.08 3.85 -0.24
C LEU A 264 -18.85 4.69 0.16
N SER A 265 -18.96 5.62 1.10
CA SER A 265 -17.79 6.37 1.58
C SER A 265 -18.06 7.10 2.89
N ARG A 266 -17.00 7.45 3.64
CA ARG A 266 -17.14 8.36 4.79
C ARG A 266 -17.52 9.79 4.36
N HIS A 267 -17.18 10.23 3.14
CA HIS A 267 -17.61 11.55 2.69
C HIS A 267 -19.14 11.63 2.57
N THR A 268 -19.74 10.58 2.00
CA THR A 268 -21.20 10.46 1.91
C THR A 268 -21.87 10.39 3.28
N LEU A 269 -21.28 9.67 4.24
CA LEU A 269 -21.79 9.65 5.62
C LEU A 269 -21.69 11.02 6.31
N LEU A 270 -20.63 11.78 6.06
CA LEU A 270 -20.52 13.15 6.56
C LEU A 270 -21.52 14.10 5.89
N GLN A 271 -21.83 13.93 4.60
CA GLN A 271 -22.91 14.68 3.97
C GLN A 271 -24.28 14.32 4.58
N ALA A 272 -24.50 13.03 4.85
CA ALA A 272 -25.71 12.55 5.51
C ALA A 272 -25.94 13.18 6.89
N SER A 273 -24.90 13.67 7.57
CA SER A 273 -25.01 14.35 8.87
C SER A 273 -25.92 15.57 8.86
N TRP A 274 -26.11 16.21 7.71
CA TRP A 274 -27.03 17.35 7.56
C TRP A 274 -28.22 17.04 6.64
N THR A 275 -28.00 16.24 5.58
CA THR A 275 -29.08 15.98 4.62
C THR A 275 -30.19 15.09 5.20
N LEU A 276 -29.86 14.12 6.06
CA LEU A 276 -30.89 13.29 6.69
C LEU A 276 -31.70 14.07 7.73
N PRO A 277 -31.10 14.86 8.64
CA PRO A 277 -31.86 15.78 9.49
C PRO A 277 -32.82 16.69 8.71
N LEU A 278 -32.38 17.23 7.56
CA LEU A 278 -33.25 18.03 6.69
C LEU A 278 -34.42 17.21 6.14
N PHE A 279 -34.16 16.00 5.64
CA PHE A 279 -35.21 15.09 5.17
C PHE A 279 -36.23 14.76 6.27
N LEU A 280 -35.76 14.45 7.48
CA LEU A 280 -36.60 14.15 8.63
C LEU A 280 -37.40 15.37 9.09
N LEU A 281 -36.82 16.58 9.04
CA LEU A 281 -37.53 17.82 9.32
C LEU A 281 -38.68 18.05 8.35
N LEU A 282 -38.44 17.84 7.04
CA LEU A 282 -39.49 17.97 6.02
C LEU A 282 -40.61 16.93 6.20
N MET A 283 -40.29 15.72 6.66
CA MET A 283 -41.28 14.71 7.02
C MET A 283 -42.06 15.06 8.32
N ALA A 284 -41.41 15.73 9.27
CA ALA A 284 -42.01 16.10 10.56
C ALA A 284 -42.98 17.29 10.44
N LEU A 285 -42.69 18.27 9.56
CA LEU A 285 -43.43 19.52 9.46
C LEU A 285 -44.93 19.34 9.15
N PRO A 286 -45.33 18.42 8.25
CA PRO A 286 -46.74 18.16 7.99
C PRO A 286 -47.48 17.56 9.19
N VAL A 287 -46.85 16.72 10.02
CA VAL A 287 -47.47 15.94 11.11
C VAL A 287 -48.49 16.73 11.95
N PRO A 288 -48.15 17.91 12.54
CA PRO A 288 -49.10 18.69 13.32
C PRO A 288 -50.24 19.29 12.49
N LEU A 289 -49.99 19.75 11.26
CA LEU A 289 -51.02 20.28 10.36
C LEU A 289 -52.06 19.22 10.05
N ILE A 290 -51.52 18.06 9.71
CA ILE A 290 -52.20 16.80 9.55
C ILE A 290 -53.09 16.65 10.83
N TRP A 291 -52.54 16.75 12.05
CA TRP A 291 -53.24 16.29 13.27
C TRP A 291 -54.36 17.24 13.68
N TRP A 292 -54.06 18.52 13.59
CA TRP A 292 -55.03 19.58 13.83
C TRP A 292 -56.18 19.53 12.84
N ALA A 293 -55.92 19.20 11.57
CA ALA A 293 -56.98 19.04 10.59
C ALA A 293 -57.93 17.90 11.00
N ALA A 294 -57.41 16.78 11.48
CA ALA A 294 -58.25 15.69 12.01
C ALA A 294 -59.07 16.13 13.24
N GLN A 295 -58.50 16.91 14.15
CA GLN A 295 -59.24 17.47 15.30
C GLN A 295 -60.35 18.44 14.87
N SER A 296 -60.13 19.23 13.81
CA SER A 296 -61.09 20.23 13.35
C SER A 296 -62.41 19.66 12.80
N VAL A 297 -62.38 18.42 12.28
CA VAL A 297 -63.55 17.75 11.69
C VAL A 297 -64.37 16.94 12.72
N ASN A 298 -63.96 16.97 14.00
CA ASN A 298 -64.75 16.57 15.17
C ASN A 298 -65.38 15.16 15.14
N GLU A 299 -64.63 14.15 14.70
CA GLU A 299 -64.98 12.74 14.92
C GLU A 299 -63.88 12.01 15.69
N THR A 300 -64.27 11.03 16.49
CA THR A 300 -63.40 10.07 17.19
C THR A 300 -62.76 9.09 16.18
N VAL A 301 -62.07 9.61 15.17
CA VAL A 301 -61.52 8.78 14.10
C VAL A 301 -60.20 8.18 14.56
N PRO A 302 -59.99 6.85 14.44
CA PRO A 302 -58.70 6.23 14.73
C PRO A 302 -57.60 6.92 13.92
N VAL A 303 -56.39 7.04 14.47
CA VAL A 303 -55.31 7.80 13.84
C VAL A 303 -54.93 7.30 12.42
N ALA A 304 -55.22 6.04 12.10
CA ALA A 304 -55.12 5.53 10.73
C ALA A 304 -56.04 6.27 9.72
N ALA A 305 -57.17 6.82 10.16
CA ALA A 305 -58.24 7.44 9.36
C ALA A 305 -57.89 8.73 8.63
N TYR A 306 -56.64 9.13 8.80
CA TYR A 306 -56.14 10.46 8.60
C TYR A 306 -56.33 11.08 7.23
N ALA A 307 -56.23 10.26 6.18
CA ALA A 307 -56.23 10.76 4.82
C ALA A 307 -57.43 10.29 3.99
N ALA A 308 -58.11 9.25 4.44
CA ALA A 308 -59.38 8.82 3.86
C ALA A 308 -60.55 9.68 4.37
N PHE A 309 -60.49 10.10 5.64
CA PHE A 309 -61.57 10.85 6.29
C PHE A 309 -61.58 12.34 5.92
N LEU A 310 -60.40 12.97 5.85
CA LEU A 310 -60.27 14.41 5.61
C LEU A 310 -60.86 14.88 4.28
N MET A 311 -60.99 13.99 3.29
CA MET A 311 -61.29 14.37 1.90
C MET A 311 -62.30 13.42 1.25
N SER A 312 -63.39 13.16 1.96
CA SER A 312 -64.53 12.34 1.53
C SER A 312 -65.17 12.79 0.20
N GLU A 313 -64.72 13.88 -0.41
CA GLU A 313 -65.13 14.34 -1.75
C GLU A 313 -64.23 13.89 -2.91
N HIS A 314 -62.94 13.53 -2.71
CA HIS A 314 -61.99 13.29 -3.80
C HIS A 314 -61.13 12.02 -3.66
N TRP A 315 -61.30 11.08 -4.60
CA TRP A 315 -60.66 9.75 -4.57
C TRP A 315 -59.12 9.76 -4.62
N TRP A 316 -58.51 10.75 -5.27
CA TRP A 316 -57.07 10.80 -5.51
C TRP A 316 -56.27 11.15 -4.25
N VAL A 317 -56.90 11.81 -3.25
CA VAL A 317 -56.27 12.12 -1.96
C VAL A 317 -56.13 10.86 -1.12
N GLY A 318 -57.19 10.05 -1.09
CA GLY A 318 -57.16 8.72 -0.49
C GLY A 318 -56.11 7.82 -1.14
N ALA A 319 -55.99 7.88 -2.48
CA ALA A 319 -54.94 7.18 -3.22
C ALA A 319 -53.52 7.66 -2.85
N LEU A 320 -53.30 8.97 -2.73
CA LEU A 320 -52.02 9.55 -2.35
C LEU A 320 -51.55 9.05 -0.99
N ALA A 321 -52.44 9.02 0.00
CA ALA A 321 -52.10 8.54 1.34
C ALA A 321 -51.91 7.03 1.41
N PHE A 322 -52.72 6.26 0.69
CA PHE A 322 -52.52 4.83 0.56
C PHE A 322 -51.16 4.50 -0.06
N ILE A 323 -50.78 5.20 -1.14
CA ILE A 323 -49.46 5.07 -1.75
C ILE A 323 -48.36 5.49 -0.76
N GLY A 324 -48.53 6.60 -0.04
CA GLY A 324 -47.58 7.05 0.98
C GLY A 324 -47.35 6.01 2.08
N GLY A 325 -48.41 5.38 2.57
CA GLY A 325 -48.31 4.33 3.58
C GLY A 325 -47.77 3.01 3.06
N LEU A 326 -48.19 2.59 1.87
CA LEU A 326 -47.64 1.41 1.21
C LEU A 326 -46.14 1.61 0.89
N ALA A 327 -45.74 2.80 0.48
CA ALA A 327 -44.34 3.18 0.33
C ALA A 327 -43.61 3.06 1.66
N ALA A 328 -44.14 3.65 2.74
CA ALA A 328 -43.52 3.58 4.06
C ALA A 328 -43.34 2.15 4.60
N ALA A 329 -44.29 1.25 4.30
CA ALA A 329 -44.28 -0.14 4.76
C ALA A 329 -43.39 -1.05 3.93
N SER A 330 -43.49 -1.00 2.59
CA SER A 330 -42.91 -2.00 1.68
C SER A 330 -41.37 -2.03 1.70
N GLY A 331 -40.69 -0.89 1.54
CA GLY A 331 -39.22 -0.84 1.54
C GLY A 331 -38.62 -1.15 2.90
N THR A 332 -39.21 -0.63 3.98
CA THR A 332 -38.76 -0.94 5.34
C THR A 332 -38.94 -2.44 5.65
N MET A 333 -40.07 -3.05 5.26
CA MET A 333 -40.29 -4.49 5.41
C MET A 333 -39.26 -5.32 4.63
N MET A 334 -38.96 -4.94 3.39
CA MET A 334 -37.90 -5.56 2.58
C MET A 334 -36.52 -5.46 3.26
N MET A 335 -36.15 -4.27 3.73
CA MET A 335 -34.86 -4.04 4.38
C MET A 335 -34.72 -4.79 5.72
N ILE A 336 -35.79 -4.85 6.52
CA ILE A 336 -35.83 -5.67 7.73
C ILE A 336 -35.59 -7.14 7.40
N ALA A 337 -36.30 -7.67 6.40
CA ALA A 337 -36.19 -9.07 6.04
C ALA A 337 -34.79 -9.43 5.53
N LEU A 338 -34.16 -8.54 4.75
CA LEU A 338 -32.80 -8.72 4.25
C LEU A 338 -31.74 -8.69 5.36
N ALA A 339 -31.87 -7.76 6.31
CA ALA A 339 -30.97 -7.62 7.45
C ALA A 339 -31.08 -8.83 8.39
N LEU A 340 -32.29 -9.17 8.81
CA LEU A 340 -32.53 -10.28 9.73
C LEU A 340 -32.19 -11.63 9.09
N SER A 341 -32.49 -11.84 7.81
CA SER A 341 -32.11 -13.07 7.10
C SER A 341 -30.59 -13.31 7.14
N GLY A 342 -29.78 -12.26 6.90
CA GLY A 342 -28.33 -12.35 6.99
C GLY A 342 -27.83 -12.65 8.41
N MET A 343 -28.40 -11.97 9.41
CA MET A 343 -28.03 -12.19 10.82
C MET A 343 -28.41 -13.60 11.30
N VAL A 344 -29.63 -14.06 11.00
CA VAL A 344 -30.12 -15.40 11.36
C VAL A 344 -29.31 -16.48 10.67
N LEU A 345 -28.98 -16.31 9.38
CA LEU A 345 -28.11 -17.23 8.66
C LEU A 345 -26.76 -17.38 9.38
N ASN A 346 -26.07 -16.27 9.65
CA ASN A 346 -24.69 -16.30 10.14
C ASN A 346 -24.58 -16.68 11.62
N HIS A 347 -25.47 -16.20 12.48
CA HIS A 347 -25.34 -16.32 13.95
C HIS A 347 -26.29 -17.31 14.60
N VAL A 348 -27.27 -17.85 13.86
CA VAL A 348 -28.20 -18.87 14.36
C VAL A 348 -28.05 -20.14 13.54
N VAL A 349 -28.26 -20.09 12.23
CA VAL A 349 -28.31 -21.30 11.39
C VAL A 349 -26.93 -21.92 11.21
N LEU A 350 -25.93 -21.15 10.78
CA LEU A 350 -24.56 -21.66 10.57
C LEU A 350 -23.86 -22.03 11.90
N VAL A 351 -24.28 -21.43 13.01
CA VAL A 351 -23.78 -21.80 14.35
C VAL A 351 -24.39 -23.12 14.80
N ALA A 352 -25.68 -23.35 14.57
CA ALA A 352 -26.36 -24.59 14.95
C ALA A 352 -26.02 -25.76 14.01
N ARG A 353 -25.81 -25.48 12.71
CA ARG A 353 -25.42 -26.44 11.69
C ARG A 353 -24.28 -25.88 10.85
N PRO A 354 -23.02 -26.15 11.21
CA PRO A 354 -21.89 -25.76 10.38
C PRO A 354 -22.00 -26.40 8.99
N PRO A 355 -21.52 -25.72 7.94
CA PRO A 355 -21.59 -26.25 6.59
C PRO A 355 -20.78 -27.55 6.50
N GLU A 356 -21.42 -28.63 6.07
CA GLU A 356 -20.73 -29.86 5.66
C GLU A 356 -20.13 -29.66 4.27
N ALA A 357 -19.04 -30.37 3.95
CA ALA A 357 -18.41 -30.33 2.63
C ALA A 357 -19.39 -30.80 1.55
N ARG A 358 -20.02 -29.85 0.85
CA ARG A 358 -20.99 -30.06 -0.23
C ARG A 358 -20.45 -29.49 -1.53
N SER A 359 -20.72 -30.17 -2.65
CA SER A 359 -20.33 -29.72 -4.00
C SER A 359 -20.95 -28.38 -4.39
N ASP A 360 -22.16 -28.06 -3.91
CA ASP A 360 -22.84 -26.77 -4.16
C ASP A 360 -23.18 -26.01 -2.86
N LEU A 361 -22.14 -25.66 -2.09
CA LEU A 361 -22.26 -24.83 -0.89
C LEU A 361 -22.89 -23.45 -1.19
N TYR A 362 -22.56 -22.86 -2.35
CA TYR A 362 -23.03 -21.54 -2.77
C TYR A 362 -24.54 -21.54 -3.06
N GLY A 363 -25.03 -22.51 -3.83
CA GLY A 363 -26.46 -22.66 -4.13
C GLY A 363 -27.29 -22.95 -2.87
N TRP A 364 -26.78 -23.79 -1.98
CA TRP A 364 -27.43 -24.09 -0.70
C TRP A 364 -27.58 -22.83 0.19
N LEU A 365 -26.49 -22.07 0.39
CA LEU A 365 -26.52 -20.83 1.17
C LEU A 365 -27.49 -19.80 0.57
N LEU A 366 -27.56 -19.73 -0.76
CA LEU A 366 -28.49 -18.83 -1.45
C LEU A 366 -29.94 -19.17 -1.17
N TRP A 367 -30.34 -20.43 -1.35
CA TRP A 367 -31.70 -20.89 -1.10
C TRP A 367 -32.11 -20.77 0.36
N LEU A 368 -31.18 -21.08 1.27
CA LEU A 368 -31.40 -20.89 2.70
C LEU A 368 -31.66 -19.42 3.05
N ARG A 369 -30.87 -18.50 2.48
CA ARG A 369 -31.09 -17.05 2.67
C ARG A 369 -32.44 -16.60 2.13
N ARG A 370 -32.87 -17.10 0.96
CA ARG A 370 -34.19 -16.82 0.37
C ARG A 370 -35.33 -17.33 1.26
N GLY A 371 -35.22 -18.55 1.76
CA GLY A 371 -36.18 -19.12 2.70
C GLY A 371 -36.30 -18.29 3.98
N LEU A 372 -35.17 -17.81 4.52
CA LEU A 372 -35.16 -16.94 5.70
C LEU A 372 -35.82 -15.57 5.46
N VAL A 373 -35.64 -14.96 4.28
CA VAL A 373 -36.34 -13.71 3.93
C VAL A 373 -37.86 -13.90 3.98
N VAL A 374 -38.35 -14.97 3.34
CA VAL A 374 -39.77 -15.32 3.33
C VAL A 374 -40.27 -15.61 4.75
N ALA A 375 -39.51 -16.37 5.55
CA ALA A 375 -39.87 -16.71 6.92
C ALA A 375 -39.97 -15.48 7.84
N VAL A 376 -39.07 -14.50 7.71
CA VAL A 376 -39.13 -13.26 8.50
C VAL A 376 -40.38 -12.44 8.16
N ILE A 377 -40.70 -12.28 6.87
CA ILE A 377 -41.90 -11.56 6.42
C ILE A 377 -43.18 -12.27 6.87
N ALA A 378 -43.23 -13.60 6.70
CA ALA A 378 -44.35 -14.41 7.15
C ALA A 378 -44.53 -14.36 8.69
N GLY A 379 -43.42 -14.35 9.45
CA GLY A 379 -43.45 -14.16 10.90
C GLY A 379 -43.99 -12.79 11.31
N GLY A 380 -43.61 -11.73 10.59
CA GLY A 380 -44.17 -10.39 10.79
C GLY A 380 -45.67 -10.31 10.51
N TRP A 381 -46.14 -10.96 9.45
CA TRP A 381 -47.57 -11.11 9.16
C TRP A 381 -48.30 -11.88 10.25
N LEU A 382 -47.76 -13.03 10.67
CA LEU A 382 -48.35 -13.84 11.73
C LEU A 382 -48.46 -13.05 13.04
N PHE A 383 -47.42 -12.28 13.38
CA PHE A 383 -47.42 -11.41 14.55
C PHE A 383 -48.46 -10.29 14.43
N ALA A 384 -48.57 -9.66 13.25
CA ALA A 384 -49.58 -8.63 13.00
C ALA A 384 -51.00 -9.19 13.22
N GLU A 385 -51.25 -10.41 12.76
CA GLU A 385 -52.55 -11.07 12.84
C GLU A 385 -52.90 -11.53 14.27
N SER A 386 -51.94 -12.11 14.98
CA SER A 386 -52.17 -12.75 16.28
C SER A 386 -52.11 -11.79 17.47
N VAL A 387 -51.18 -10.84 17.43
CA VAL A 387 -50.91 -9.91 18.53
C VAL A 387 -51.24 -8.49 18.11
N GLY A 388 -50.75 -8.11 16.94
CA GLY A 388 -50.74 -6.74 16.48
C GLY A 388 -52.11 -6.08 16.42
N ARG A 389 -53.13 -6.77 15.88
CA ARG A 389 -54.50 -6.25 15.71
C ARG A 389 -55.18 -5.79 17.00
N TYR A 390 -54.71 -6.23 18.16
CA TYR A 390 -55.30 -5.90 19.46
C TYR A 390 -54.60 -4.71 20.14
N HIS A 391 -53.53 -4.19 19.55
CA HIS A 391 -52.69 -3.18 20.17
C HIS A 391 -52.46 -1.99 19.26
N SER A 392 -52.32 -0.82 19.86
CA SER A 392 -52.06 0.42 19.13
C SER A 392 -50.65 0.46 18.55
N LEU A 393 -50.42 1.16 17.42
CA LEU A 393 -49.11 1.17 16.77
C LEU A 393 -48.04 1.72 17.72
N THR A 394 -48.36 2.74 18.51
CA THR A 394 -47.45 3.32 19.51
C THR A 394 -46.89 2.27 20.49
N ASN A 395 -47.73 1.38 21.03
CA ASN A 395 -47.29 0.35 21.98
C ASN A 395 -46.37 -0.68 21.32
N LEU A 396 -46.72 -1.11 20.10
CA LEU A 396 -45.91 -2.03 19.30
C LEU A 396 -44.53 -1.44 19.01
N GLY A 397 -44.48 -0.16 18.63
CA GLY A 397 -43.22 0.50 18.31
C GLY A 397 -42.37 0.72 19.55
N LEU A 398 -42.95 1.17 20.66
CA LEU A 398 -42.21 1.32 21.92
C LEU A 398 -41.63 -0.02 22.40
N ALA A 399 -42.37 -1.11 22.32
CA ALA A 399 -41.84 -2.45 22.62
C ALA A 399 -40.61 -2.79 21.76
N ALA A 400 -40.65 -2.46 20.46
CA ALA A 400 -39.52 -2.64 19.54
C ALA A 400 -38.31 -1.75 19.88
N PHE A 401 -38.53 -0.45 20.08
CA PHE A 401 -37.46 0.52 20.33
C PHE A 401 -36.76 0.27 21.67
N VAL A 402 -37.51 -0.07 22.72
CA VAL A 402 -36.93 -0.42 24.04
C VAL A 402 -36.09 -1.70 23.97
N GLY A 403 -36.54 -2.70 23.21
CA GLY A 403 -35.80 -3.95 23.02
C GLY A 403 -34.47 -3.71 22.31
N MET A 404 -34.49 -2.91 21.24
CA MET A 404 -33.28 -2.60 20.49
C MET A 404 -32.33 -1.65 21.25
N ALA A 405 -32.85 -0.76 22.10
CA ALA A 405 -32.06 0.10 22.96
C ALA A 405 -31.17 -0.68 23.94
N GLN A 406 -31.49 -1.94 24.26
CA GLN A 406 -30.66 -2.78 25.11
C GLN A 406 -29.27 -3.07 24.52
N CYS A 407 -29.09 -2.93 23.21
CA CYS A 407 -27.77 -3.05 22.59
C CYS A 407 -26.91 -1.78 22.71
N LEU A 408 -27.50 -0.64 23.08
CA LEU A 408 -26.81 0.65 23.15
C LEU A 408 -25.64 0.67 24.15
N PRO A 409 -25.79 0.23 25.43
CA PRO A 409 -24.69 0.22 26.39
C PRO A 409 -23.46 -0.54 25.88
N GLY A 410 -23.70 -1.69 25.25
CA GLY A 410 -22.66 -2.51 24.65
C GLY A 410 -21.98 -1.85 23.44
N MET A 411 -22.74 -1.13 22.60
CA MET A 411 -22.18 -0.36 21.49
C MET A 411 -21.28 0.79 21.98
N LEU A 412 -21.71 1.51 23.02
CA LEU A 412 -20.91 2.60 23.59
C LEU A 412 -19.65 2.05 24.27
N ALA A 413 -19.76 0.95 25.01
CA ALA A 413 -18.62 0.27 25.61
C ALA A 413 -17.64 -0.25 24.55
N LEU A 414 -18.14 -0.72 23.40
CA LEU A 414 -17.31 -1.13 22.27
C LEU A 414 -16.39 -0.02 21.78
N LEU A 415 -16.88 1.23 21.71
CA LEU A 415 -16.14 2.38 21.17
C LEU A 415 -15.26 3.06 22.22
N TYR A 416 -15.77 3.25 23.44
CA TYR A 416 -15.17 4.13 24.44
C TYR A 416 -14.59 3.40 25.65
N TRP A 417 -14.91 2.12 25.86
CA TRP A 417 -14.43 1.37 27.02
C TRP A 417 -13.72 0.06 26.64
N PRO A 418 -12.40 0.12 26.40
CA PRO A 418 -11.60 -1.08 26.10
C PRO A 418 -11.66 -2.17 27.19
N GLY A 419 -11.85 -1.76 28.45
CA GLY A 419 -11.95 -2.67 29.60
C GLY A 419 -13.23 -3.51 29.67
N ALA A 420 -14.26 -3.20 28.86
CA ALA A 420 -15.46 -4.01 28.81
C ALA A 420 -15.18 -5.39 28.19
N ASN A 421 -15.57 -6.46 28.90
CA ASN A 421 -15.29 -7.84 28.49
C ASN A 421 -16.57 -8.60 28.11
N ARG A 422 -16.40 -9.80 27.53
CA ARG A 422 -17.54 -10.59 27.02
C ARG A 422 -18.55 -10.99 28.09
N LYS A 423 -18.08 -11.29 29.31
CA LYS A 423 -18.95 -11.75 30.40
C LYS A 423 -19.84 -10.62 30.88
N GLY A 424 -19.28 -9.42 31.04
CA GLY A 424 -20.05 -8.23 31.39
C GLY A 424 -21.07 -7.88 30.31
N MET A 425 -20.66 -7.90 29.04
CA MET A 425 -21.58 -7.64 27.93
C MET A 425 -22.78 -8.60 27.92
N ILE A 426 -22.53 -9.90 28.03
CA ILE A 426 -23.60 -10.91 28.01
C ILE A 426 -24.49 -10.79 29.25
N ALA A 427 -23.92 -10.59 30.44
CA ALA A 427 -24.68 -10.44 31.68
C ALA A 427 -25.57 -9.19 31.67
N GLY A 428 -25.03 -8.04 31.24
CA GLY A 428 -25.79 -6.79 31.08
C GLY A 428 -26.94 -6.94 30.09
N LEU A 429 -26.63 -7.45 28.90
CA LEU A 429 -27.63 -7.65 27.86
C LEU A 429 -28.74 -8.61 28.32
N MET A 430 -28.39 -9.75 28.93
CA MET A 430 -29.38 -10.69 29.49
C MET A 430 -30.26 -10.06 30.57
N GLY A 431 -29.68 -9.29 31.50
CA GLY A 431 -30.44 -8.60 32.54
C GLY A 431 -31.45 -7.61 31.97
N GLY A 432 -31.03 -6.80 30.99
CA GLY A 432 -31.91 -5.85 30.30
C GLY A 432 -33.04 -6.54 29.52
N ILE A 433 -32.72 -7.60 28.76
CA ILE A 433 -33.70 -8.38 28.00
C ILE A 433 -34.75 -8.99 28.92
N ILE A 434 -34.35 -9.60 30.03
CA ILE A 434 -35.29 -10.29 30.93
C ILE A 434 -36.35 -9.30 31.43
N ILE A 435 -35.91 -8.10 31.84
CA ILE A 435 -36.81 -7.05 32.33
C ILE A 435 -37.69 -6.51 31.20
N TRP A 436 -37.15 -6.32 30.01
CA TRP A 436 -37.91 -5.90 28.83
C TRP A 436 -38.95 -6.95 28.41
N LEU A 437 -38.58 -8.23 28.35
CA LEU A 437 -39.48 -9.33 28.02
C LEU A 437 -40.61 -9.43 29.03
N TRP A 438 -40.28 -9.33 30.31
CA TRP A 438 -41.27 -9.37 31.39
C TRP A 438 -42.19 -8.14 31.39
N GLY A 439 -41.63 -6.95 31.18
CA GLY A 439 -42.35 -5.69 31.37
C GLY A 439 -43.13 -5.19 30.16
N LEU A 440 -42.70 -5.51 28.93
CA LEU A 440 -43.35 -5.03 27.71
C LEU A 440 -43.80 -6.14 26.78
N TRP A 441 -43.04 -7.23 26.65
CA TRP A 441 -43.36 -8.29 25.68
C TRP A 441 -44.40 -9.28 26.19
N LEU A 442 -44.33 -9.66 27.47
CA LEU A 442 -45.32 -10.55 28.08
C LEU A 442 -46.72 -9.92 28.14
N PRO A 443 -46.89 -8.63 28.54
CA PRO A 443 -48.18 -7.95 28.44
C PRO A 443 -48.68 -7.75 27.01
N LEU A 444 -47.77 -7.78 26.02
CA LEU A 444 -48.12 -7.73 24.61
C LEU A 444 -48.71 -9.05 24.11
N LEU A 445 -48.25 -10.18 24.64
CA LEU A 445 -48.69 -11.51 24.24
C LEU A 445 -49.92 -11.98 25.02
N PHE A 446 -49.99 -11.60 26.29
CA PHE A 446 -51.01 -12.03 27.21
C PHE A 446 -51.59 -10.78 27.88
N GLU A 447 -52.92 -10.63 27.88
CA GLU A 447 -53.64 -9.57 28.61
C GLU A 447 -53.56 -9.78 30.14
N LEU A 448 -52.35 -9.89 30.68
CA LEU A 448 -52.11 -10.12 32.09
C LEU A 448 -52.26 -8.80 32.86
N PRO A 449 -52.94 -8.81 34.02
CA PRO A 449 -52.90 -7.67 34.93
C PRO A 449 -51.44 -7.41 35.33
N MET A 450 -51.08 -6.12 35.49
CA MET A 450 -49.73 -5.63 35.79
C MET A 450 -48.98 -6.57 36.74
N LEU A 451 -48.13 -7.43 36.18
CA LEU A 451 -47.24 -8.27 36.96
C LEU A 451 -46.30 -7.33 37.70
N SER A 452 -46.29 -7.42 39.03
CA SER A 452 -45.33 -6.70 39.86
C SER A 452 -43.93 -6.99 39.35
N LEU A 453 -43.31 -6.01 38.68
CA LEU A 453 -41.93 -6.12 38.26
C LEU A 453 -41.07 -6.45 39.49
N PRO A 454 -40.03 -7.28 39.35
CA PRO A 454 -39.16 -7.66 40.48
C PRO A 454 -38.44 -6.47 41.14
N LEU A 455 -38.54 -5.26 40.56
CA LEU A 455 -37.98 -4.00 41.05
C LEU A 455 -39.04 -2.88 41.22
N THR A 456 -40.30 -3.25 41.44
CA THR A 456 -41.44 -2.35 41.73
C THR A 456 -41.16 -1.15 42.66
N PRO A 457 -40.39 -1.25 43.77
CA PRO A 457 -40.16 -0.10 44.65
C PRO A 457 -39.29 1.03 44.04
N LEU A 458 -38.60 0.78 42.91
CA LEU A 458 -37.81 1.80 42.19
C LEU A 458 -38.61 2.53 41.10
N MET A 459 -39.88 2.17 40.91
CA MET A 459 -40.71 2.67 39.82
C MET A 459 -41.68 3.75 40.32
N SER A 460 -41.84 4.83 39.55
CA SER A 460 -42.91 5.80 39.77
C SER A 460 -44.25 5.16 39.43
N ALA A 461 -45.14 5.06 40.41
CA ALA A 461 -46.46 4.43 40.27
C ALA A 461 -47.35 5.12 39.22
N ASP A 462 -47.19 6.43 39.04
CA ASP A 462 -47.99 7.23 38.10
C ASP A 462 -47.41 7.31 36.69
N ALA A 463 -46.20 6.77 36.45
CA ALA A 463 -45.55 6.88 35.15
C ALA A 463 -45.93 5.74 34.18
N PRO A 464 -45.90 5.99 32.86
CA PRO A 464 -46.18 4.96 31.86
C PRO A 464 -45.26 3.74 31.99
N ILE A 465 -45.81 2.54 31.76
CA ILE A 465 -45.09 1.26 31.90
C ILE A 465 -43.83 1.24 31.02
N TRP A 466 -43.93 1.67 29.76
CA TRP A 466 -42.80 1.70 28.83
C TRP A 466 -41.64 2.55 29.36
N TYR A 467 -41.93 3.67 30.02
CA TYR A 467 -40.91 4.57 30.57
C TYR A 467 -40.17 3.88 31.71
N ASN A 468 -40.90 3.32 32.68
CA ASN A 468 -40.30 2.64 33.82
C ASN A 468 -39.50 1.39 33.37
N VAL A 469 -40.05 0.56 32.49
CA VAL A 469 -39.36 -0.62 31.97
C VAL A 469 -38.09 -0.22 31.22
N THR A 470 -38.12 0.86 30.44
CA THR A 470 -36.92 1.38 29.75
C THR A 470 -35.82 1.75 30.72
N LEU A 471 -36.12 2.54 31.75
CA LEU A 471 -35.13 2.99 32.72
C LEU A 471 -34.54 1.82 33.50
N VAL A 472 -35.38 0.93 34.03
CA VAL A 472 -34.93 -0.20 34.85
C VAL A 472 -34.14 -1.20 34.01
N SER A 473 -34.59 -1.55 32.81
CA SER A 473 -33.87 -2.49 31.93
C SER A 473 -32.50 -1.95 31.52
N LEU A 474 -32.42 -0.67 31.09
CA LEU A 474 -31.14 -0.05 30.72
C LEU A 474 -30.21 0.13 31.92
N ALA A 475 -30.74 0.53 33.09
CA ALA A 475 -29.94 0.68 34.30
C ALA A 475 -29.33 -0.65 34.74
N VAL A 476 -30.13 -1.73 34.78
CA VAL A 476 -29.63 -3.07 35.11
C VAL A 476 -28.62 -3.55 34.06
N ASN A 477 -28.87 -3.31 32.78
CA ASN A 477 -27.95 -3.66 31.70
C ASN A 477 -26.60 -2.96 31.87
N ILE A 478 -26.59 -1.63 32.07
CA ILE A 478 -25.38 -0.84 32.30
C ILE A 478 -24.66 -1.29 33.57
N LEU A 479 -25.39 -1.48 34.68
CA LEU A 479 -24.81 -1.85 35.97
C LEU A 479 -24.14 -3.23 35.89
N LEU A 480 -24.83 -4.24 35.35
CA LEU A 480 -24.28 -5.58 35.18
C LEU A 480 -23.12 -5.60 34.18
N LEU A 481 -23.21 -4.85 33.08
CA LEU A 481 -22.10 -4.66 32.14
C LEU A 481 -20.86 -4.12 32.86
N ILE A 482 -21.03 -3.09 33.70
CA ILE A 482 -19.93 -2.46 34.42
C ILE A 482 -19.36 -3.38 35.48
N ILE A 483 -20.20 -3.84 36.42
CA ILE A 483 -19.77 -4.65 37.57
C ILE A 483 -19.07 -5.92 37.08
N VAL A 484 -19.73 -6.70 36.22
CA VAL A 484 -19.15 -7.98 35.77
C VAL A 484 -17.88 -7.76 34.95
N SER A 485 -17.79 -6.68 34.15
CA SER A 485 -16.56 -6.37 33.42
C SER A 485 -15.39 -6.01 34.34
N LEU A 486 -15.64 -5.28 35.43
CA LEU A 486 -14.62 -4.91 36.41
C LEU A 486 -14.12 -6.12 37.23
N PHE A 487 -15.02 -7.06 37.55
CA PHE A 487 -14.67 -8.24 38.36
C PHE A 487 -14.15 -9.44 37.56
N THR A 488 -14.16 -9.40 36.23
CA THR A 488 -13.72 -10.54 35.41
C THR A 488 -12.53 -10.18 34.50
N ARG A 489 -11.60 -11.13 34.32
CA ARG A 489 -10.39 -10.92 33.52
C ARG A 489 -10.71 -10.94 32.02
N ILE A 490 -10.10 -10.01 31.27
CA ILE A 490 -10.17 -9.95 29.81
C ILE A 490 -9.15 -10.92 29.21
N SER A 491 -9.54 -11.66 28.16
CA SER A 491 -8.60 -12.52 27.42
C SER A 491 -7.71 -11.70 26.48
N GLU A 492 -6.54 -12.19 26.10
CA GLU A 492 -5.65 -11.48 25.16
C GLU A 492 -6.31 -11.23 23.80
N GLY A 493 -7.08 -12.22 23.31
CA GLY A 493 -7.86 -12.07 22.08
C GLY A 493 -8.94 -10.99 22.16
N GLU A 494 -9.62 -10.87 23.32
CA GLU A 494 -10.57 -9.79 23.59
C GLU A 494 -9.89 -8.44 23.70
N ARG A 495 -8.73 -8.36 24.37
CA ARG A 495 -7.95 -7.13 24.49
C ARG A 495 -7.50 -6.61 23.14
N SER A 496 -6.98 -7.49 22.28
CA SER A 496 -6.60 -7.13 20.91
C SER A 496 -7.80 -6.66 20.07
N ALA A 497 -8.97 -7.29 20.22
CA ALA A 497 -10.19 -6.86 19.55
C ALA A 497 -10.73 -5.53 20.10
N ALA A 498 -10.60 -5.29 21.41
CA ALA A 498 -10.98 -4.05 22.07
C ALA A 498 -10.11 -2.88 21.61
N GLU A 499 -8.79 -3.10 21.57
CA GLU A 499 -7.83 -2.14 21.03
C GLU A 499 -8.20 -1.83 19.57
N ALA A 500 -8.39 -2.83 18.71
CA ALA A 500 -8.81 -2.65 17.31
C ALA A 500 -10.11 -1.83 17.10
N CYS A 501 -11.05 -1.88 18.04
CA CYS A 501 -12.31 -1.13 17.98
C CYS A 501 -12.24 0.26 18.61
N SER A 502 -11.19 0.56 19.39
CA SER A 502 -11.07 1.84 20.07
C SER A 502 -10.83 3.00 19.08
N VAL A 503 -11.38 4.18 19.38
CA VAL A 503 -11.28 5.36 18.50
C VAL A 503 -9.81 5.78 18.26
N ASP A 504 -8.93 5.48 19.21
CA ASP A 504 -7.50 5.82 19.21
C ASP A 504 -6.58 4.68 18.75
N ALA A 505 -7.14 3.58 18.24
CA ALA A 505 -6.36 2.43 17.85
C ALA A 505 -5.51 2.67 16.60
N VAL A 506 -4.19 2.61 16.77
CA VAL A 506 -3.29 2.29 15.66
C VAL A 506 -3.40 0.78 15.41
N ILE A 507 -3.99 0.39 14.28
CA ILE A 507 -4.15 -1.03 13.90
C ILE A 507 -2.74 -1.62 13.72
N ARG A 508 -2.31 -2.47 14.65
CA ARG A 508 -1.04 -3.21 14.58
C ARG A 508 -1.29 -4.59 13.98
N SER A 509 -0.82 -4.83 12.75
CA SER A 509 -0.79 -6.16 12.15
C SER A 509 0.42 -6.92 12.67
N LYS A 510 0.18 -8.04 13.36
CA LYS A 510 1.24 -8.92 13.87
C LYS A 510 1.92 -9.67 12.70
N ARG A 511 3.26 -9.70 12.67
CA ARG A 511 4.08 -10.51 11.78
C ARG A 511 4.23 -11.91 12.39
N LEU A 512 3.27 -12.77 12.08
CA LEU A 512 3.41 -14.18 12.41
C LEU A 512 3.58 -14.97 11.10
N PRO A 513 4.59 -15.84 11.00
CA PRO A 513 4.72 -16.75 9.86
C PRO A 513 3.53 -17.72 9.83
N LEU A 514 3.12 -18.15 8.64
CA LEU A 514 2.07 -19.17 8.49
C LEU A 514 2.65 -20.57 8.57
N GLU A 515 1.84 -21.55 8.98
CA GLU A 515 2.23 -22.96 8.87
C GLU A 515 2.33 -23.41 7.40
N ALA A 516 1.51 -22.84 6.52
CA ALA A 516 1.59 -23.08 5.08
C ALA A 516 2.89 -22.53 4.49
N ALA A 517 3.67 -23.39 3.83
CA ALA A 517 4.97 -23.05 3.28
C ALA A 517 4.88 -22.41 1.89
N THR A 518 3.85 -22.78 1.12
CA THR A 518 3.59 -22.27 -0.23
C THR A 518 2.12 -21.91 -0.40
N ALA A 519 1.83 -21.04 -1.39
CA ALA A 519 0.45 -20.70 -1.74
C ALA A 519 -0.35 -21.92 -2.24
N GLY A 520 0.34 -22.90 -2.85
CA GLY A 520 -0.23 -24.17 -3.30
C GLY A 520 -0.69 -25.10 -2.17
N ASP A 521 -0.28 -24.85 -0.92
CA ASP A 521 -0.74 -25.66 0.22
C ASP A 521 -2.13 -25.22 0.73
N PHE A 522 -2.54 -23.98 0.43
CA PHE A 522 -3.78 -23.38 0.93
C PHE A 522 -5.05 -24.16 0.56
N PRO A 523 -5.22 -24.69 -0.68
CA PRO A 523 -6.39 -25.49 -1.04
C PRO A 523 -6.51 -26.72 -0.14
N THR A 524 -5.40 -27.42 0.13
CA THR A 524 -5.37 -28.62 0.97
C THR A 524 -5.78 -28.32 2.41
N TYR A 525 -5.28 -27.23 2.98
CA TYR A 525 -5.65 -26.79 4.32
C TYR A 525 -7.13 -26.40 4.42
N LEU A 526 -7.65 -25.67 3.42
CA LEU A 526 -9.03 -25.18 3.40
C LEU A 526 -10.06 -26.25 2.98
N ALA A 527 -9.63 -27.30 2.28
CA ALA A 527 -10.50 -28.38 1.80
C ALA A 527 -11.25 -29.08 2.94
N GLN A 528 -10.64 -29.18 4.13
CA GLN A 528 -11.29 -29.76 5.31
C GLN A 528 -12.53 -28.97 5.78
N ALA A 529 -12.60 -27.67 5.49
CA ALA A 529 -13.71 -26.81 5.89
C ALA A 529 -14.72 -26.54 4.76
N LEU A 530 -14.22 -26.38 3.54
CA LEU A 530 -15.01 -25.91 2.39
C LEU A 530 -15.31 -27.03 1.37
N GLY A 531 -14.55 -28.13 1.40
CA GLY A 531 -14.48 -29.14 0.32
C GLY A 531 -13.45 -28.77 -0.76
N ASP A 532 -12.92 -29.78 -1.46
CA ASP A 532 -11.80 -29.63 -2.40
C ASP A 532 -12.08 -28.64 -3.55
N GLU A 533 -13.25 -28.75 -4.19
CA GLU A 533 -13.61 -27.85 -5.29
C GLU A 533 -13.78 -26.39 -4.84
N ALA A 534 -14.44 -26.17 -3.70
CA ALA A 534 -14.70 -24.82 -3.20
C ALA A 534 -13.42 -24.16 -2.69
N ALA A 535 -12.56 -24.92 -2.00
CA ALA A 535 -11.25 -24.45 -1.55
C ALA A 535 -10.35 -24.05 -2.73
N SER A 536 -10.26 -24.91 -3.76
CA SER A 536 -9.44 -24.64 -4.95
C SER A 536 -9.93 -23.41 -5.71
N ARG A 537 -11.24 -23.30 -5.97
CA ARG A 537 -11.83 -22.12 -6.63
C ARG A 537 -11.56 -20.83 -5.87
N GLU A 538 -11.64 -20.86 -4.54
CA GLU A 538 -11.46 -19.67 -3.72
C GLU A 538 -10.00 -19.21 -3.68
N VAL A 539 -9.07 -20.15 -3.57
CA VAL A 539 -7.62 -19.88 -3.64
C VAL A 539 -7.23 -19.36 -5.01
N ASP A 540 -7.67 -19.99 -6.11
CA ASP A 540 -7.39 -19.53 -7.48
C ASP A 540 -7.92 -18.12 -7.73
N ARG A 541 -9.12 -17.83 -7.24
CA ARG A 541 -9.71 -16.49 -7.31
C ARG A 541 -8.88 -15.47 -6.54
N ALA A 542 -8.37 -15.83 -5.37
CA ALA A 542 -7.53 -14.97 -4.56
C ALA A 542 -6.13 -14.76 -5.19
N LEU A 543 -5.52 -15.80 -5.73
CA LEU A 543 -4.26 -15.75 -6.48
C LEU A 543 -4.37 -14.83 -7.69
N THR A 544 -5.43 -15.01 -8.50
CA THR A 544 -5.72 -14.16 -9.67
C THR A 544 -5.93 -12.71 -9.26
N ALA A 545 -6.63 -12.45 -8.15
CA ALA A 545 -6.88 -11.10 -7.67
C ALA A 545 -5.61 -10.40 -7.12
N LEU A 546 -4.61 -11.17 -6.70
CA LEU A 546 -3.36 -10.65 -6.13
C LEU A 546 -2.18 -10.72 -7.12
N ASN A 547 -2.38 -11.26 -8.33
CA ASN A 547 -1.32 -11.58 -9.29
C ASN A 547 -0.19 -12.43 -8.66
N LEU A 548 -0.56 -13.43 -7.85
CA LEU A 548 0.38 -14.37 -7.23
C LEU A 548 0.34 -15.73 -7.93
N THR A 549 1.47 -16.45 -7.88
CA THR A 549 1.57 -17.82 -8.43
C THR A 549 1.38 -18.87 -7.32
N PRO A 550 0.96 -20.11 -7.65
CA PRO A 550 0.83 -21.18 -6.65
C PRO A 550 2.15 -21.56 -5.96
N GLN A 551 3.29 -21.28 -6.60
CA GLN A 551 4.62 -21.56 -6.05
C GLN A 551 5.16 -20.44 -5.16
N GLU A 552 4.36 -19.40 -4.88
CA GLU A 552 4.75 -18.29 -4.02
C GLU A 552 5.12 -18.78 -2.60
N ARG A 553 6.26 -18.31 -2.09
CA ARG A 553 6.82 -18.69 -0.77
C ARG A 553 7.08 -17.50 0.14
N ARG A 554 6.96 -16.26 -0.38
CA ARG A 554 7.24 -15.05 0.39
C ARG A 554 6.25 -14.92 1.56
N PRO A 555 6.70 -14.87 2.83
CA PRO A 555 5.83 -14.79 3.99
C PRO A 555 4.81 -13.64 3.93
N TYR A 556 5.21 -12.49 3.38
CA TYR A 556 4.30 -11.36 3.15
C TYR A 556 3.20 -11.68 2.13
N ALA A 557 3.54 -12.30 1.00
CA ALA A 557 2.58 -12.65 -0.05
C ALA A 557 1.57 -13.71 0.43
N LEU A 558 2.02 -14.69 1.23
CA LEU A 558 1.16 -15.70 1.84
C LEU A 558 0.19 -15.08 2.86
N ARG A 559 0.64 -14.12 3.68
CA ARG A 559 -0.24 -13.36 4.59
C ARG A 559 -1.30 -12.57 3.82
N ARG A 560 -0.91 -11.91 2.72
CA ARG A 560 -1.83 -11.17 1.85
C ARG A 560 -2.85 -12.08 1.16
N LEU A 561 -2.43 -13.28 0.76
CA LEU A 561 -3.31 -14.32 0.22
C LEU A 561 -4.33 -14.78 1.26
N ARG A 562 -3.88 -15.08 2.48
CA ARG A 562 -4.75 -15.43 3.62
C ARG A 562 -5.78 -14.34 3.91
N ASP A 563 -5.36 -13.08 3.98
CA ASP A 563 -6.26 -11.94 4.20
C ASP A 563 -7.30 -11.80 3.08
N ARG A 564 -6.90 -12.03 1.83
CA ARG A 564 -7.79 -11.99 0.67
C ARG A 564 -8.82 -13.11 0.71
N ILE A 565 -8.41 -14.32 1.06
CA ILE A 565 -9.31 -15.48 1.22
C ILE A 565 -10.30 -15.22 2.36
N GLN A 566 -9.82 -14.72 3.50
CA GLN A 566 -10.68 -14.34 4.62
C GLN A 566 -11.72 -13.30 4.17
N ALA A 567 -11.33 -12.30 3.39
CA ALA A 567 -12.23 -11.27 2.88
C ALA A 567 -13.30 -11.85 1.93
N ASN A 568 -12.91 -12.75 1.03
CA ASN A 568 -13.86 -13.36 0.10
C ASN A 568 -14.85 -14.28 0.84
N LEU A 569 -14.38 -15.11 1.76
CA LEU A 569 -15.22 -15.93 2.63
C LEU A 569 -16.13 -15.08 3.52
N SER A 570 -15.63 -13.93 4.01
CA SER A 570 -16.42 -12.99 4.83
C SER A 570 -17.64 -12.47 4.08
N GLY A 571 -17.51 -12.23 2.77
CA GLY A 571 -18.62 -11.82 1.92
C GLY A 571 -19.73 -12.86 1.78
N LEU A 572 -19.40 -14.14 1.97
CA LEU A 572 -20.32 -15.27 1.79
C LEU A 572 -20.95 -15.73 3.10
N MET A 573 -20.13 -15.87 4.14
CA MET A 573 -20.48 -16.59 5.39
C MET A 573 -20.49 -15.65 6.61
N GLY A 574 -20.20 -14.37 6.40
CA GLY A 574 -19.96 -13.40 7.46
C GLY A 574 -18.52 -13.47 8.00
N PRO A 575 -17.97 -12.36 8.53
CA PRO A 575 -16.56 -12.29 8.91
C PRO A 575 -16.19 -13.14 10.13
N SER A 576 -17.16 -13.40 11.01
CA SER A 576 -16.95 -14.25 12.18
C SER A 576 -16.65 -15.69 11.77
N VAL A 577 -17.46 -16.26 10.87
CA VAL A 577 -17.29 -17.63 10.37
C VAL A 577 -16.08 -17.73 9.45
N ALA A 578 -15.91 -16.78 8.54
CA ALA A 578 -14.77 -16.74 7.63
C ALA A 578 -13.44 -16.66 8.38
N ARG A 579 -13.36 -15.82 9.42
CA ARG A 579 -12.17 -15.74 10.25
C ARG A 579 -11.94 -17.01 11.04
N ASP A 580 -12.97 -17.63 11.59
CA ASP A 580 -12.80 -18.88 12.33
C ASP A 580 -12.25 -20.00 11.44
N ILE A 581 -12.73 -20.10 10.19
CA ILE A 581 -12.19 -21.02 9.20
C ILE A 581 -10.71 -20.69 8.93
N VAL A 582 -10.39 -19.43 8.63
CA VAL A 582 -9.01 -19.04 8.29
C VAL A 582 -8.05 -19.16 9.48
N ASP A 583 -8.45 -18.80 10.70
CA ASP A 583 -7.63 -18.93 11.90
C ASP A 583 -7.40 -20.40 12.28
N ARG A 584 -8.38 -21.28 12.03
CA ARG A 584 -8.31 -22.71 12.37
C ARG A 584 -7.57 -23.56 11.34
N TYR A 585 -7.79 -23.29 10.06
CA TYR A 585 -7.25 -24.09 8.95
C TYR A 585 -6.03 -23.47 8.29
N LEU A 586 -5.81 -22.15 8.41
CA LEU A 586 -4.58 -21.46 8.01
C LEU A 586 -3.95 -20.76 9.22
N PRO A 587 -3.54 -21.53 10.26
CA PRO A 587 -3.00 -20.97 11.48
C PRO A 587 -1.63 -20.32 11.25
N TYR A 588 -1.35 -19.35 12.12
CA TYR A 588 0.00 -18.83 12.28
C TYR A 588 0.86 -19.85 13.04
N ARG A 589 2.12 -19.99 12.64
CA ARG A 589 3.12 -20.80 13.33
C ARG A 589 3.53 -20.07 14.62
N HIS A 590 3.28 -20.72 15.75
CA HIS A 590 3.60 -20.19 17.09
C HIS A 590 4.94 -20.80 17.55
N ASP A 591 6.06 -20.33 16.99
CA ASP A 591 7.37 -20.51 17.63
C ASP A 591 7.59 -19.35 18.63
N ASP A 592 8.43 -19.52 19.66
CA ASP A 592 8.78 -18.52 20.70
C ASP A 592 9.44 -17.22 20.14
N ALA A 593 9.29 -16.93 18.86
CA ALA A 593 9.76 -15.74 18.20
C ALA A 593 8.97 -14.49 18.68
N PRO A 594 9.67 -13.38 19.01
CA PRO A 594 9.01 -12.15 19.44
C PRO A 594 8.09 -11.62 18.33
N VAL A 595 6.82 -11.34 18.70
CA VAL A 595 5.81 -10.79 17.80
C VAL A 595 6.26 -9.41 17.28
N THR A 596 6.63 -9.32 16.00
CA THR A 596 7.01 -8.06 15.32
C THR A 596 5.83 -7.46 14.53
N ASP A 597 5.86 -6.17 14.15
CA ASP A 597 4.70 -5.41 13.63
C ASP A 597 4.94 -5.19 12.14
N ASP A 598 3.97 -5.44 11.27
CA ASP A 598 4.13 -5.31 9.82
C ASP A 598 4.15 -3.84 9.36
N ILE A 599 5.33 -3.21 9.47
CA ILE A 599 5.57 -1.81 9.08
C ILE A 599 5.10 -1.54 7.64
N HIS A 600 5.35 -2.44 6.68
CA HIS A 600 4.93 -2.24 5.28
C HIS A 600 3.40 -2.24 5.12
N PHE A 601 2.68 -3.07 5.89
CA PHE A 601 1.22 -3.06 5.90
C PHE A 601 0.65 -1.78 6.51
N VAL A 602 1.16 -1.35 7.67
CA VAL A 602 0.78 -0.10 8.33
C VAL A 602 1.05 1.10 7.41
N GLU A 603 2.16 1.08 6.68
CA GLU A 603 2.60 2.12 5.76
C GLU A 603 1.73 2.22 4.50
N SER A 604 1.44 1.10 3.84
CA SER A 604 0.54 1.07 2.68
C SER A 604 -0.88 1.59 3.01
N ARG A 605 -1.35 1.39 4.26
CA ARG A 605 -2.61 1.97 4.73
C ARG A 605 -2.49 3.46 5.09
N LEU A 606 -1.39 3.90 5.70
CA LEU A 606 -1.16 5.32 5.97
C LEU A 606 -1.13 6.15 4.68
N GLU A 607 -0.56 5.59 3.61
CA GLU A 607 -0.57 6.18 2.27
C GLU A 607 -1.99 6.35 1.69
N ALA A 608 -2.90 5.42 2.02
CA ALA A 608 -4.32 5.54 1.69
C ALA A 608 -5.07 6.59 2.55
N TYR A 609 -4.53 6.98 3.72
CA TYR A 609 -5.07 8.03 4.61
C TYR A 609 -4.53 9.44 4.32
N ARG A 610 -3.71 9.61 3.27
CA ARG A 610 -3.10 10.89 2.81
C ARG A 610 -4.06 12.09 2.79
N SER A 611 -5.33 11.88 2.46
CA SER A 611 -6.34 12.94 2.34
C SER A 611 -6.96 13.40 3.67
N ARG A 612 -6.57 12.81 4.81
CA ARG A 612 -7.16 13.07 6.14
C ARG A 612 -6.18 13.44 7.22
N LEU A 613 -4.89 13.32 6.96
CA LEU A 613 -3.87 13.81 7.87
C LEU A 613 -3.91 15.33 7.80
N THR A 614 -4.27 15.98 8.91
CA THR A 614 -4.32 17.44 9.06
C THR A 614 -3.38 17.85 10.19
N GLY A 615 -2.82 19.06 10.08
CA GLY A 615 -1.81 19.56 11.02
C GLY A 615 -0.54 18.70 11.06
N LEU A 616 -0.03 18.46 12.27
CA LEU A 616 1.24 17.79 12.56
C LEU A 616 1.35 16.39 11.92
N ALA A 617 0.24 15.66 11.81
CA ALA A 617 0.25 14.30 11.27
C ALA A 617 0.56 14.26 9.76
N ARG A 618 0.24 15.34 9.02
CA ARG A 618 0.61 15.49 7.60
C ARG A 618 2.09 15.82 7.44
N GLU A 619 2.62 16.65 8.33
CA GLU A 619 4.05 16.97 8.37
C GLU A 619 4.89 15.76 8.75
N LEU A 620 4.46 14.98 9.74
CA LEU A 620 5.15 13.74 10.13
C LEU A 620 5.19 12.73 8.98
N ASP A 621 4.07 12.56 8.25
CA ASP A 621 4.01 11.72 7.04
C ASP A 621 4.90 12.25 5.91
N GLY A 622 4.94 13.58 5.75
CA GLY A 622 5.84 14.25 4.81
C GLY A 622 7.31 14.02 5.14
N LEU A 623 7.69 14.19 6.41
CA LEU A 623 9.06 14.01 6.92
C LEU A 623 9.47 12.53 6.84
N ARG A 624 8.57 11.61 7.17
CA ARG A 624 8.80 10.17 7.00
C ARG A 624 9.02 9.79 5.53
N ARG A 625 8.21 10.29 4.58
CA ARG A 625 8.43 10.02 3.14
C ARG A 625 9.74 10.61 2.66
N HIS A 626 10.06 11.83 3.09
CA HIS A 626 11.32 12.47 2.76
C HIS A 626 12.48 11.57 3.20
N HIS A 627 12.51 11.11 4.46
CA HIS A 627 13.51 10.15 4.93
C HIS A 627 13.55 8.88 4.09
N ARG A 628 12.40 8.28 3.74
CA ARG A 628 12.39 7.05 2.94
C ARG A 628 12.89 7.26 1.52
N GLN A 629 12.53 8.37 0.88
CA GLN A 629 13.03 8.73 -0.44
C GLN A 629 14.54 8.95 -0.37
N THR A 630 15.04 9.65 0.65
CA THR A 630 16.47 9.80 0.88
C THR A 630 17.14 8.43 0.94
N LEU A 631 16.65 7.50 1.77
CA LEU A 631 17.23 6.14 1.88
C LEU A 631 17.12 5.32 0.58
N ALA A 632 16.02 5.46 -0.17
CA ALA A 632 15.79 4.72 -1.41
C ALA A 632 16.72 5.18 -2.54
N TYR A 633 17.04 6.48 -2.59
CA TYR A 633 17.89 7.11 -3.62
C TYR A 633 19.31 7.42 -3.14
N LEU A 634 19.71 6.95 -1.96
CA LEU A 634 21.10 7.03 -1.52
C LEU A 634 22.00 6.39 -2.60
N PRO A 635 23.11 7.03 -2.99
CA PRO A 635 24.03 6.50 -4.01
C PRO A 635 24.88 5.32 -3.49
N VAL A 636 24.64 4.89 -2.24
CA VAL A 636 25.32 3.76 -1.60
C VAL A 636 24.32 2.63 -1.43
N GLY A 637 24.77 1.39 -1.63
CA GLY A 637 23.93 0.21 -1.41
C GLY A 637 23.45 0.13 0.03
N LEU A 638 22.15 0.03 0.25
CA LEU A 638 21.54 -0.04 1.59
C LEU A 638 20.50 -1.15 1.64
N CYS A 639 20.68 -2.10 2.57
CA CYS A 639 19.63 -3.04 2.93
C CYS A 639 19.37 -3.02 4.44
N VAL A 640 18.12 -3.32 4.80
CA VAL A 640 17.67 -3.38 6.19
C VAL A 640 17.06 -4.75 6.42
N LEU A 641 17.51 -5.43 7.48
CA LEU A 641 17.02 -6.73 7.92
C LEU A 641 16.33 -6.56 9.28
N GLY A 642 15.18 -7.23 9.44
CA GLY A 642 14.55 -7.40 10.74
C GLY A 642 15.31 -8.37 11.65
N ASP A 643 14.87 -8.49 12.91
CA ASP A 643 15.40 -9.49 13.87
C ASP A 643 15.24 -10.95 13.39
N ASP A 644 14.36 -11.19 12.42
CA ASP A 644 14.03 -12.49 11.83
C ASP A 644 14.71 -12.76 10.48
N ASP A 645 15.73 -11.98 10.12
CA ASP A 645 16.44 -11.99 8.84
C ASP A 645 15.53 -11.75 7.61
N GLU A 646 14.32 -11.18 7.80
CA GLU A 646 13.44 -10.73 6.72
C GLU A 646 13.95 -9.39 6.15
N LEU A 647 14.04 -9.31 4.82
CA LEU A 647 14.50 -8.13 4.10
C LEU A 647 13.42 -7.04 4.09
N LEU A 648 13.66 -5.93 4.78
CA LEU A 648 12.72 -4.81 4.90
C LEU A 648 12.94 -3.73 3.83
N MET A 649 14.19 -3.55 3.41
CA MET A 649 14.57 -2.56 2.42
C MET A 649 15.70 -3.10 1.55
N TRP A 650 15.60 -2.78 0.26
CA TRP A 650 16.63 -2.97 -0.75
C TRP A 650 16.60 -1.73 -1.65
N ASN A 651 17.58 -0.84 -1.48
CA ASN A 651 17.53 0.47 -2.13
C ASN A 651 17.94 0.41 -3.62
N GLN A 652 17.77 1.54 -4.32
CA GLN A 652 18.01 1.61 -5.75
C GLN A 652 19.47 1.30 -6.11
N ALA A 653 20.44 1.79 -5.32
CA ALA A 653 21.86 1.53 -5.55
C ALA A 653 22.18 0.03 -5.46
N LEU A 654 21.64 -0.68 -4.47
CA LEU A 654 21.77 -2.13 -4.38
C LEU A 654 21.07 -2.85 -5.52
N SER A 655 19.91 -2.38 -5.98
CA SER A 655 19.24 -2.97 -7.14
C SER A 655 20.08 -2.86 -8.42
N VAL A 656 20.73 -1.72 -8.63
CA VAL A 656 21.63 -1.51 -9.77
C VAL A 656 22.89 -2.38 -9.63
N LEU A 657 23.53 -2.39 -8.45
CA LEU A 657 24.74 -3.16 -8.19
C LEU A 657 24.51 -4.68 -8.31
N SER A 658 23.41 -5.18 -7.76
CA SER A 658 23.08 -6.61 -7.70
C SER A 658 22.36 -7.15 -8.93
N GLY A 659 21.74 -6.29 -9.74
CA GLY A 659 20.82 -6.69 -10.81
C GLY A 659 19.47 -7.22 -10.30
N ILE A 660 19.21 -7.13 -8.99
CA ILE A 660 18.00 -7.66 -8.36
C ILE A 660 17.04 -6.50 -8.07
N SER A 661 15.84 -6.54 -8.62
CA SER A 661 14.79 -5.57 -8.31
C SER A 661 14.36 -5.69 -6.84
N GLY A 662 14.34 -4.57 -6.11
CA GLY A 662 13.92 -4.54 -4.71
C GLY A 662 12.53 -5.14 -4.48
N ASP A 663 11.58 -4.91 -5.40
CA ASP A 663 10.21 -5.44 -5.32
C ASP A 663 10.15 -6.98 -5.36
N SER A 664 11.18 -7.62 -5.91
CA SER A 664 11.24 -9.09 -5.98
C SER A 664 11.71 -9.72 -4.68
N VAL A 665 12.53 -9.01 -3.89
CA VAL A 665 13.22 -9.55 -2.70
C VAL A 665 12.76 -8.96 -1.37
N ILE A 666 12.13 -7.79 -1.35
CA ILE A 666 11.55 -7.24 -0.12
C ILE A 666 10.50 -8.22 0.45
N GLY A 667 10.59 -8.51 1.74
CA GLY A 667 9.77 -9.51 2.44
C GLY A 667 10.23 -10.95 2.27
N SER A 668 11.38 -11.19 1.61
CA SER A 668 12.03 -12.50 1.58
C SER A 668 13.02 -12.64 2.74
N ARG A 669 13.34 -13.88 3.15
CA ARG A 669 14.42 -14.12 4.12
C ARG A 669 15.78 -14.01 3.42
N ARG A 670 16.80 -13.57 4.15
CA ARG A 670 18.19 -13.52 3.67
C ARG A 670 18.63 -14.77 2.90
N ASP A 671 18.32 -15.96 3.43
CA ASP A 671 18.75 -17.24 2.85
C ASP A 671 18.08 -17.59 1.52
N SER A 672 16.97 -16.91 1.19
CA SER A 672 16.27 -17.10 -0.09
C SER A 672 16.76 -16.16 -1.19
N LEU A 673 17.75 -15.31 -0.92
CA LEU A 673 18.34 -14.42 -1.92
C LEU A 673 19.21 -15.20 -2.93
N PRO A 674 19.33 -14.70 -4.18
CA PRO A 674 20.26 -15.27 -5.15
C PRO A 674 21.72 -15.18 -4.67
N PRO A 675 22.57 -16.19 -4.94
CA PRO A 675 24.01 -16.09 -4.67
C PRO A 675 24.61 -14.90 -5.45
N PRO A 676 25.58 -14.15 -4.88
CA PRO A 676 26.34 -14.43 -3.66
C PRO A 676 25.78 -13.82 -2.36
N TRP A 677 24.61 -13.17 -2.41
CA TRP A 677 24.08 -12.32 -1.33
C TRP A 677 23.78 -13.02 0.01
N PRO A 678 23.26 -14.26 0.08
CA PRO A 678 23.05 -14.95 1.35
C PRO A 678 24.32 -15.06 2.19
N ASN A 679 25.43 -15.43 1.54
CA ASN A 679 26.71 -15.63 2.20
C ASN A 679 27.37 -14.30 2.56
N LEU A 680 27.30 -13.31 1.67
CA LEU A 680 27.88 -11.98 1.87
C LEU A 680 27.20 -11.22 3.02
N LEU A 681 25.85 -11.22 3.06
CA LEU A 681 25.12 -10.58 4.15
C LEU A 681 25.26 -11.38 5.45
N GLY A 682 25.28 -12.72 5.36
CA GLY A 682 25.51 -13.60 6.51
C GLY A 682 26.88 -13.38 7.17
N SER A 683 27.94 -13.19 6.38
CA SER A 683 29.29 -12.96 6.92
C SER A 683 29.37 -11.64 7.71
N VAL A 684 28.74 -10.57 7.22
CA VAL A 684 28.67 -9.27 7.91
C VAL A 684 27.84 -9.35 9.19
N LEU A 685 26.70 -10.06 9.15
CA LEU A 685 25.84 -10.22 10.32
C LEU A 685 26.54 -10.99 11.44
N ASN A 686 27.38 -11.97 11.09
CA ASN A 686 28.14 -12.77 12.06
C ASN A 686 29.49 -12.16 12.45
N ALA A 687 29.96 -11.12 11.75
CA ALA A 687 31.23 -10.47 12.04
C ALA A 687 31.19 -9.68 13.34
N ASN A 688 32.17 -9.90 14.23
CA ASN A 688 32.35 -9.13 15.47
C ASN A 688 32.97 -7.75 15.22
N GLN A 689 33.66 -7.56 14.09
CA GLN A 689 34.27 -6.30 13.69
C GLN A 689 33.74 -5.91 12.31
N THR A 690 33.23 -4.68 12.20
CA THR A 690 32.82 -4.08 10.93
C THR A 690 33.50 -2.72 10.79
N PRO A 691 33.82 -2.26 9.56
CA PRO A 691 33.42 -2.84 8.26
C PRO A 691 34.20 -4.09 7.83
N LEU A 692 33.57 -4.96 7.05
CA LEU A 692 34.28 -5.96 6.24
C LEU A 692 34.84 -5.27 5.01
N TYR A 693 36.16 -5.05 5.00
CA TYR A 693 36.83 -4.25 3.98
C TYR A 693 37.16 -5.06 2.72
N LYS A 694 36.99 -4.44 1.54
CA LYS A 694 37.43 -4.95 0.21
C LYS A 694 37.12 -6.45 -0.03
N GLN A 695 35.88 -6.87 0.22
CA GLN A 695 35.43 -8.23 -0.09
C GLN A 695 35.31 -8.41 -1.60
N ALA A 696 36.05 -9.37 -2.15
CA ALA A 696 36.01 -9.68 -3.58
C ALA A 696 34.73 -10.46 -3.91
N VAL A 697 33.94 -9.95 -4.85
CA VAL A 697 32.69 -10.55 -5.29
C VAL A 697 32.59 -10.47 -6.80
N SER A 698 32.34 -11.60 -7.47
CA SER A 698 32.08 -11.60 -8.90
C SER A 698 30.58 -11.38 -9.14
N LEU A 699 30.22 -10.25 -9.75
CA LEU A 699 28.85 -9.89 -10.12
C LEU A 699 28.80 -9.62 -11.62
N HIS A 700 27.87 -10.24 -12.34
CA HIS A 700 27.68 -10.05 -13.78
C HIS A 700 28.97 -10.25 -14.62
N GLY A 701 29.88 -11.13 -14.20
CA GLY A 701 31.14 -11.41 -14.91
C GLY A 701 32.23 -10.33 -14.74
N LYS A 702 32.05 -9.40 -13.80
CA LYS A 702 33.07 -8.44 -13.36
C LYS A 702 33.37 -8.66 -11.87
N ASP A 703 34.62 -8.45 -11.49
CA ASP A 703 35.04 -8.52 -10.10
C ASP A 703 34.88 -7.16 -9.43
N TYR A 704 34.13 -7.15 -8.33
CA TYR A 704 33.88 -5.98 -7.50
C TYR A 704 34.57 -6.14 -6.15
N PHE A 705 35.05 -5.04 -5.58
CA PHE A 705 35.57 -4.97 -4.23
C PHE A 705 34.60 -4.19 -3.35
N LEU A 706 33.78 -4.92 -2.60
CA LEU A 706 32.72 -4.34 -1.78
C LEU A 706 33.17 -4.20 -0.33
N THR A 707 32.89 -3.04 0.26
CA THR A 707 33.04 -2.81 1.70
C THR A 707 31.66 -2.83 2.33
N LEU A 708 31.49 -3.64 3.38
CA LEU A 708 30.20 -3.79 4.06
C LEU A 708 30.26 -3.27 5.50
N HIS A 709 29.36 -2.34 5.83
CA HIS A 709 29.20 -1.80 7.18
C HIS A 709 27.94 -2.37 7.81
N LYS A 710 28.00 -2.70 9.10
CA LYS A 710 26.83 -3.13 9.88
C LYS A 710 26.54 -2.11 10.97
N ALA A 711 25.30 -1.68 11.06
CA ALA A 711 24.78 -0.97 12.21
C ALA A 711 23.63 -1.78 12.83
N VAL A 712 23.73 -2.06 14.12
CA VAL A 712 22.64 -2.71 14.86
C VAL A 712 21.73 -1.62 15.41
N LEU A 713 20.44 -1.71 15.08
CA LEU A 713 19.40 -0.84 15.63
C LEU A 713 18.99 -1.40 16.99
N SER A 714 19.48 -0.79 18.08
CA SER A 714 19.13 -1.16 19.46
C SER A 714 18.59 0.07 20.19
N GLY A 715 17.31 0.07 20.62
CA GLY A 715 16.73 1.18 21.37
C GLY A 715 15.59 0.77 22.31
N HIS A 716 15.38 1.51 23.41
CA HIS A 716 14.38 1.21 24.46
C HIS A 716 12.91 1.17 23.98
N ASP A 717 12.61 1.77 22.81
CA ASP A 717 11.28 1.76 22.17
C ASP A 717 11.32 1.28 20.70
N SER A 718 12.50 0.87 20.22
CA SER A 718 12.76 0.52 18.81
C SER A 718 13.06 -0.97 18.72
N ARG A 719 12.19 -1.72 18.02
CA ARG A 719 12.41 -3.15 17.76
C ARG A 719 13.70 -3.33 16.96
N GLY A 720 14.42 -4.40 17.26
CA GLY A 720 15.76 -4.65 16.75
C GLY A 720 15.80 -4.82 15.23
N GLY A 721 17.01 -4.75 14.71
CA GLY A 721 17.31 -4.99 13.30
C GLY A 721 18.75 -4.65 12.96
N SER A 722 19.15 -4.99 11.73
CA SER A 722 20.48 -4.64 11.21
C SER A 722 20.34 -3.83 9.93
N VAL A 723 21.04 -2.70 9.88
CA VAL A 723 21.24 -1.92 8.66
C VAL A 723 22.60 -2.28 8.10
N ILE A 724 22.64 -2.66 6.83
CA ILE A 724 23.88 -2.99 6.12
C ILE A 724 24.06 -1.99 4.99
N LEU A 725 25.21 -1.33 5.00
CA LEU A 725 25.67 -0.43 3.93
C LEU A 725 26.70 -1.18 3.08
N VAL A 726 26.59 -1.06 1.77
CA VAL A 726 27.45 -1.73 0.77
C VAL A 726 28.04 -0.66 -0.14
N GLU A 727 29.35 -0.45 -0.04
CA GLU A 727 30.11 0.52 -0.83
C GLU A 727 31.02 -0.19 -1.84
N ASP A 728 30.93 0.24 -3.09
CA ASP A 728 31.82 -0.23 -4.16
C ASP A 728 33.13 0.57 -4.14
N HIS A 729 34.26 -0.09 -3.87
CA HIS A 729 35.60 0.49 -3.84
C HIS A 729 36.49 0.03 -5.00
N THR A 730 35.90 -0.50 -6.07
CA THR A 730 36.64 -1.10 -7.18
C THR A 730 37.57 -0.09 -7.86
N GLU A 731 37.10 1.12 -8.17
CA GLU A 731 37.90 2.16 -8.84
C GLU A 731 39.05 2.68 -7.96
N MET A 732 38.78 2.93 -6.68
CA MET A 732 39.78 3.42 -5.74
C MET A 732 40.91 2.40 -5.54
N LYS A 733 40.59 1.10 -5.57
CA LYS A 733 41.58 0.04 -5.48
C LYS A 733 42.53 0.02 -6.69
N TRP A 734 42.02 0.28 -7.90
CA TRP A 734 42.85 0.41 -9.10
C TRP A 734 43.75 1.65 -9.06
N LEU A 735 43.21 2.81 -8.67
CA LEU A 735 43.99 4.05 -8.53
C LEU A 735 45.11 3.94 -7.49
N GLU A 736 44.87 3.25 -6.38
CA GLU A 736 45.88 2.99 -5.34
C GLU A 736 47.08 2.20 -5.91
N GLU A 737 46.81 1.20 -6.74
CA GLU A 737 47.85 0.39 -7.38
C GLU A 737 48.66 1.19 -8.42
N GLU A 738 47.99 2.06 -9.17
CA GLU A 738 48.64 2.97 -10.12
C GLU A 738 49.53 4.02 -9.41
N LEU A 739 49.05 4.60 -8.31
CA LEU A 739 49.80 5.57 -7.51
C LEU A 739 51.07 4.98 -6.90
N VAL A 740 51.00 3.74 -6.38
CA VAL A 740 52.17 3.04 -5.84
C VAL A 740 53.23 2.85 -6.93
N HIS A 741 52.81 2.58 -8.17
CA HIS A 741 53.72 2.45 -9.30
C HIS A 741 54.38 3.79 -9.66
N ALA A 742 53.60 4.87 -9.74
CA ALA A 742 54.09 6.21 -10.06
C ALA A 742 55.04 6.77 -8.99
N ALA A 743 54.73 6.59 -7.71
CA ALA A 743 55.57 7.05 -6.60
C ALA A 743 56.96 6.39 -6.60
N ARG A 744 57.02 5.12 -7.00
CA ARG A 744 58.28 4.37 -7.10
C ARG A 744 59.19 4.94 -8.20
N LEU A 745 58.62 5.33 -9.34
CA LEU A 745 59.35 5.95 -10.45
C LEU A 745 59.86 7.34 -10.09
N ALA A 746 59.05 8.16 -9.42
CA ALA A 746 59.44 9.51 -9.01
C ALA A 746 60.62 9.52 -8.03
N SER A 747 60.65 8.57 -7.07
CA SER A 747 61.75 8.41 -6.10
C SER A 747 63.09 8.09 -6.78
N ILE A 748 63.07 7.20 -7.79
CA ILE A 748 64.26 6.86 -8.59
C ILE A 748 64.76 8.09 -9.37
N GLY A 749 63.84 8.89 -9.93
CA GLY A 749 64.20 10.10 -10.68
C GLY A 749 64.86 11.18 -9.81
N GLN A 750 64.41 11.35 -8.57
CA GLN A 750 64.98 12.33 -7.64
C GLN A 750 66.37 11.94 -7.14
N LEU A 751 66.61 10.65 -6.86
CA LEU A 751 67.93 10.14 -6.50
C LEU A 751 68.93 10.29 -7.66
N ALA A 752 68.53 9.97 -8.89
CA ALA A 752 69.40 10.08 -10.06
C ALA A 752 69.85 11.53 -10.35
N ALA A 753 68.97 12.51 -10.18
CA ALA A 753 69.31 13.92 -10.35
C ALA A 753 70.29 14.44 -9.26
N GLY A 754 70.10 14.02 -8.01
CA GLY A 754 71.00 14.37 -6.90
C GLY A 754 72.40 13.76 -7.08
N VAL A 755 72.46 12.47 -7.40
CA VAL A 755 73.72 11.74 -7.67
C VAL A 755 74.49 12.37 -8.82
N ALA A 756 73.80 12.86 -9.85
CA ALA A 756 74.44 13.50 -10.98
C ALA A 756 75.13 14.82 -10.64
N HIS A 757 74.50 15.64 -9.79
CA HIS A 757 75.09 16.91 -9.36
C HIS A 757 76.30 16.69 -8.43
N GLU A 758 76.20 15.72 -7.51
CA GLU A 758 77.29 15.41 -6.57
C GLU A 758 78.49 14.73 -7.22
N ILE A 759 78.28 13.91 -8.25
CA ILE A 759 79.37 13.27 -9.01
C ILE A 759 79.95 14.22 -10.07
N GLY A 760 79.14 15.09 -10.67
CA GLY A 760 79.58 16.02 -11.72
C GLY A 760 80.61 17.05 -11.24
N ASN A 761 80.47 17.55 -10.02
CA ASN A 761 81.37 18.54 -9.43
C ASN A 761 82.84 18.05 -9.28
N PRO A 762 83.13 16.91 -8.61
CA PRO A 762 84.48 16.39 -8.48
C PRO A 762 85.08 15.96 -9.83
N ILE A 763 84.28 15.44 -10.76
CA ILE A 763 84.73 15.07 -12.11
C ILE A 763 85.20 16.28 -12.89
N THR A 764 84.46 17.39 -12.81
CA THR A 764 84.84 18.65 -13.46
C THR A 764 86.17 19.16 -12.89
N GLY A 765 86.37 19.03 -11.58
CA GLY A 765 87.64 19.32 -10.91
C GLY A 765 88.78 18.45 -11.43
N ILE A 766 88.61 17.12 -11.43
CA ILE A 766 89.62 16.16 -11.91
C ILE A 766 89.97 16.41 -13.38
N SER A 767 88.98 16.71 -14.22
CA SER A 767 89.20 17.01 -15.64
C SER A 767 90.02 18.30 -15.83
N SER A 768 89.76 19.32 -15.00
CA SER A 768 90.52 20.59 -15.02
C SER A 768 91.96 20.41 -14.54
N LEU A 769 92.17 19.64 -13.47
CA LEU A 769 93.50 19.27 -12.98
C LEU A 769 94.29 18.47 -14.03
N ALA A 770 93.63 17.55 -14.75
CA ALA A 770 94.25 16.80 -15.84
C ALA A 770 94.61 17.71 -17.04
N GLN A 771 93.78 18.69 -17.37
CA GLN A 771 94.11 19.69 -18.40
C GLN A 771 95.32 20.54 -18.00
N ASN A 772 95.39 20.99 -16.74
CA ASN A 772 96.53 21.74 -16.23
C ASN A 772 97.80 20.90 -16.26
N LEU A 773 97.73 19.63 -15.81
CA LEU A 773 98.86 18.70 -15.88
C LEU A 773 99.37 18.57 -17.31
N ARG A 774 98.46 18.49 -18.31
CA ARG A 774 98.83 18.40 -19.72
C ARG A 774 99.45 19.69 -20.29
N TYR A 775 99.16 20.84 -19.68
CA TYR A 775 99.68 22.14 -20.12
C TYR A 775 101.04 22.46 -19.48
N ASP A 776 101.28 22.00 -18.25
CA ASP A 776 102.46 22.35 -17.45
C ASP A 776 103.65 21.37 -17.60
N THR A 777 103.51 20.27 -18.34
CA THR A 777 104.59 19.29 -18.56
C THR A 777 104.76 18.89 -20.03
N ASP A 778 106.00 18.59 -20.40
CA ASP A 778 106.37 18.01 -21.70
C ASP A 778 106.79 16.53 -21.58
N ASP A 779 106.69 15.92 -20.39
CA ASP A 779 107.03 14.50 -20.19
C ASP A 779 105.96 13.60 -20.84
N PRO A 780 106.34 12.77 -21.84
CA PRO A 780 105.40 11.94 -22.58
C PRO A 780 104.63 10.95 -21.69
N ALA A 781 105.20 10.46 -20.59
CA ALA A 781 104.50 9.54 -19.67
C ALA A 781 103.40 10.25 -18.87
N LEU A 782 103.63 11.51 -18.48
CA LEU A 782 102.66 12.32 -17.75
C LEU A 782 101.56 12.87 -18.68
N LEU A 783 101.89 13.19 -19.93
CA LEU A 783 100.91 13.55 -20.96
C LEU A 783 99.95 12.40 -21.25
N GLU A 784 100.46 11.17 -21.40
CA GLU A 784 99.63 9.97 -21.58
C GLU A 784 98.70 9.74 -20.37
N THR A 785 99.22 9.96 -19.15
CA THR A 785 98.43 9.87 -17.92
C THR A 785 97.34 10.94 -17.86
N ALA A 786 97.63 12.18 -18.25
CA ALA A 786 96.66 13.27 -18.31
C ALA A 786 95.52 12.96 -19.30
N ASP A 787 95.86 12.43 -20.48
CA ASP A 787 94.87 12.04 -21.50
C ASP A 787 94.01 10.86 -21.02
N GLN A 788 94.58 9.88 -20.32
CA GLN A 788 93.79 8.80 -19.70
C GLN A 788 92.82 9.33 -18.64
N ILE A 789 93.23 10.28 -17.80
CA ILE A 789 92.35 10.91 -16.80
C ILE A 789 91.22 11.70 -17.48
N GLN A 790 91.51 12.42 -18.57
CA GLN A 790 90.48 13.13 -19.33
C GLN A 790 89.46 12.16 -19.97
N GLN A 791 89.93 11.05 -20.56
CA GLN A 791 89.03 10.05 -21.14
C GLN A 791 88.15 9.40 -20.07
N LEU A 792 88.69 9.09 -18.89
CA LEU A 792 87.93 8.54 -17.78
C LEU A 792 86.89 9.52 -17.24
N THR A 793 87.24 10.79 -17.06
CA THR A 793 86.28 11.82 -16.60
C THR A 793 85.15 12.03 -17.61
N GLN A 794 85.47 12.17 -18.90
CA GLN A 794 84.45 12.26 -19.97
C GLN A 794 83.51 11.05 -20.00
N ARG A 795 84.04 9.85 -19.76
CA ARG A 795 83.24 8.63 -19.72
C ARG A 795 82.27 8.62 -18.54
N VAL A 796 82.70 9.03 -17.35
CA VAL A 796 81.81 9.11 -16.20
C VAL A 796 80.75 10.20 -16.40
N THR A 797 81.09 11.35 -16.99
CA THR A 797 80.12 12.39 -17.37
C THR A 797 79.03 11.85 -18.31
N LYS A 798 79.39 11.03 -19.31
CA LYS A 798 78.40 10.41 -20.22
C LYS A 798 77.44 9.45 -19.50
N ILE A 799 77.95 8.65 -18.57
CA ILE A 799 77.12 7.71 -17.79
C ILE A 799 76.15 8.48 -16.89
N VAL A 800 76.65 9.50 -16.20
CA VAL A 800 75.85 10.37 -15.33
C VAL A 800 74.74 11.08 -16.12
N ASN A 801 75.07 11.67 -17.27
CA ASN A 801 74.08 12.36 -18.12
C ASN A 801 73.01 11.40 -18.67
N SER A 802 73.38 10.14 -18.97
CA SER A 802 72.43 9.11 -19.40
C SER A 802 71.45 8.72 -18.29
N LEU A 803 71.93 8.65 -17.04
CA LEU A 803 71.11 8.40 -15.85
C LEU A 803 70.11 9.53 -15.59
N VAL A 804 70.54 10.79 -15.75
CA VAL A 804 69.68 11.99 -15.61
C VAL A 804 68.64 12.06 -16.70
N GLY A 805 69.01 11.74 -17.95
CA GLY A 805 68.08 11.69 -19.08
C GLY A 805 66.95 10.67 -18.87
N PHE A 806 67.29 9.50 -18.34
CA PHE A 806 66.31 8.48 -17.94
C PHE A 806 65.38 8.97 -16.81
N ALA A 807 65.94 9.65 -15.80
CA ALA A 807 65.19 10.18 -14.66
C ALA A 807 64.23 11.34 -15.00
N HIS A 808 64.56 12.16 -15.99
CA HIS A 808 63.73 13.30 -16.41
C HIS A 808 62.68 12.93 -17.48
N GLY A 809 62.83 11.79 -18.16
CA GLY A 809 61.89 11.32 -19.18
C GLY A 809 60.47 11.05 -18.67
N GLY A 810 60.27 10.91 -17.34
CA GLY A 810 58.94 10.72 -16.75
C GLY A 810 58.19 12.00 -16.36
N ARG A 811 58.74 13.20 -16.62
CA ARG A 811 58.27 14.45 -15.99
C ARG A 811 57.51 15.44 -16.87
N GLN A 812 57.09 15.05 -18.08
CA GLN A 812 56.22 15.89 -18.91
C GLN A 812 54.95 15.14 -19.31
N THR A 813 53.95 15.16 -18.43
CA THR A 813 52.53 15.02 -18.77
C THR A 813 52.00 16.31 -19.41
N LEU A 814 52.72 16.84 -20.38
CA LEU A 814 52.17 17.79 -21.35
C LEU A 814 51.77 16.95 -22.57
N PRO A 815 50.63 17.23 -23.22
CA PRO A 815 50.28 16.54 -24.45
C PRO A 815 51.44 16.69 -25.43
N LEU A 816 52.00 15.58 -25.92
CA LEU A 816 53.01 15.61 -26.99
C LEU A 816 52.48 16.52 -28.11
N PRO A 817 53.24 17.52 -28.59
CA PRO A 817 52.84 18.24 -29.77
C PRO A 817 52.65 17.22 -30.90
N ALA A 818 51.43 17.17 -31.45
CA ALA A 818 51.08 16.29 -32.56
C ALA A 818 51.69 16.81 -33.86
N SER A 819 53.02 16.95 -33.89
CA SER A 819 53.75 17.34 -35.09
C SER A 819 53.83 16.16 -36.07
N PRO A 820 53.63 16.40 -37.37
CA PRO A 820 53.90 15.42 -38.40
C PRO A 820 55.41 15.15 -38.43
N ALA A 821 55.80 13.89 -38.23
CA ALA A 821 57.19 13.46 -38.23
C ALA A 821 57.42 12.43 -39.35
N SER A 822 58.26 12.76 -40.34
CA SER A 822 58.59 11.87 -41.45
C SER A 822 59.63 10.83 -41.02
N LEU A 823 59.30 9.54 -41.15
CA LEU A 823 60.23 8.47 -40.78
C LEU A 823 61.47 8.43 -41.68
N SER A 824 61.33 8.76 -42.97
CA SER A 824 62.45 8.83 -43.92
C SER A 824 63.48 9.88 -43.47
N THR A 825 63.02 11.10 -43.18
CA THR A 825 63.88 12.22 -42.72
C THR A 825 64.56 11.90 -41.40
N ILE A 826 63.84 11.30 -40.44
CA ILE A 826 64.42 10.92 -39.15
C ILE A 826 65.49 9.84 -39.32
N SER A 827 65.25 8.86 -40.19
CA SER A 827 66.23 7.82 -40.50
C SER A 827 67.49 8.41 -41.16
N GLU A 828 67.34 9.36 -42.07
CA GLU A 828 68.46 10.08 -42.70
C GLU A 828 69.25 10.92 -41.69
N ASP A 829 68.57 11.69 -40.84
CA ASP A 829 69.19 12.50 -39.80
C ASP A 829 69.99 11.63 -38.81
N ALA A 830 69.41 10.50 -38.39
CA ALA A 830 70.09 9.54 -37.51
C ALA A 830 71.31 8.91 -38.20
N LEU A 831 71.21 8.55 -39.48
CA LEU A 831 72.34 8.03 -40.26
C LEU A 831 73.44 9.07 -40.43
N HIS A 832 73.08 10.33 -40.68
CA HIS A 832 74.02 11.43 -40.80
C HIS A 832 74.78 11.65 -39.48
N LEU A 833 74.09 11.62 -38.35
CA LEU A 833 74.71 11.72 -37.02
C LEU A 833 75.67 10.56 -36.71
N ILE A 834 75.32 9.33 -37.14
CA ILE A 834 76.18 8.16 -36.97
C ILE A 834 77.43 8.23 -37.86
N HIS A 835 77.32 8.75 -39.08
CA HIS A 835 78.47 9.01 -39.96
C HIS A 835 79.38 10.12 -39.42
N LEU A 836 78.80 11.21 -38.90
CA LEU A 836 79.56 12.35 -38.36
C LEU A 836 80.40 11.96 -37.13
N ALA A 837 79.92 10.99 -36.35
CA ALA A 837 80.54 10.62 -35.09
C ALA A 837 81.87 9.86 -35.25
N ARG A 838 82.14 9.16 -36.38
CA ARG A 838 83.35 8.33 -36.59
C ARG A 838 83.71 8.08 -38.07
N SER A 839 84.96 8.39 -38.44
CA SER A 839 85.51 8.38 -39.82
C SER A 839 86.12 7.04 -40.29
N GLY A 840 85.46 5.90 -40.08
CA GLY A 840 85.93 4.59 -40.55
C GLY A 840 84.76 3.65 -40.85
N GLU A 841 84.48 3.41 -42.13
CA GLU A 841 83.35 2.61 -42.63
C GLU A 841 83.67 1.10 -42.59
N ASP A 842 83.15 0.39 -41.58
CA ASP A 842 83.15 -1.08 -41.54
C ASP A 842 81.73 -1.67 -41.70
N VAL A 843 80.65 -0.89 -41.69
CA VAL A 843 79.25 -1.41 -41.79
C VAL A 843 78.47 -0.58 -42.80
N SER A 844 77.80 -1.23 -43.75
CA SER A 844 76.98 -0.55 -44.76
C SER A 844 75.55 -0.33 -44.25
N PHE A 845 75.07 0.90 -44.28
CA PHE A 845 73.70 1.25 -43.93
C PHE A 845 72.87 1.55 -45.18
N THR A 846 71.70 0.95 -45.29
CA THR A 846 70.74 1.20 -46.37
C THR A 846 69.41 1.67 -45.80
N ASN A 847 68.99 2.89 -46.16
CA ASN A 847 67.68 3.44 -45.82
C ASN A 847 66.70 3.20 -46.98
N GLU A 848 65.70 2.36 -46.75
CA GLU A 848 64.62 2.04 -47.70
C GLU A 848 63.27 2.53 -47.15
N CYS A 849 63.27 3.54 -46.28
CA CYS A 849 62.05 4.16 -45.77
C CYS A 849 61.37 5.04 -46.85
N PRO A 850 60.08 4.82 -47.15
CA PRO A 850 59.32 5.70 -48.03
C PRO A 850 59.13 7.11 -47.43
N ASP A 851 59.23 8.15 -48.26
CA ASP A 851 59.04 9.55 -47.86
C ASP A 851 57.60 9.90 -47.46
N ASP A 852 56.61 9.05 -47.80
CA ASP A 852 55.18 9.29 -47.57
C ASP A 852 54.67 8.76 -46.22
N ILE A 853 55.54 8.18 -45.38
CA ILE A 853 55.17 7.66 -44.06
C ILE A 853 55.46 8.71 -42.99
N VAL A 854 54.38 9.33 -42.52
CA VAL A 854 54.40 10.34 -41.45
C VAL A 854 53.66 9.81 -40.23
N VAL A 855 54.30 9.90 -39.07
CA VAL A 855 53.77 9.46 -37.78
C VAL A 855 53.51 10.66 -36.86
N ARG A 856 52.65 10.46 -35.86
CA ARG A 856 52.41 11.47 -34.82
C ARG A 856 53.53 11.39 -33.79
N GLY A 857 54.32 12.45 -33.61
CA GLY A 857 55.39 12.41 -32.62
C GLY A 857 56.38 13.58 -32.63
N ASP A 858 57.27 13.53 -31.65
CA ASP A 858 58.43 14.42 -31.54
C ASP A 858 59.60 13.85 -32.36
N ALA A 859 59.93 14.53 -33.47
CA ALA A 859 61.00 14.11 -34.38
C ALA A 859 62.37 14.00 -33.68
N GLN A 860 62.67 14.86 -32.70
CA GLN A 860 63.96 14.84 -32.00
C GLN A 860 64.06 13.61 -31.10
N ARG A 861 62.99 13.25 -30.38
CA ARG A 861 62.95 12.05 -29.53
C ARG A 861 62.93 10.77 -30.36
N LEU A 862 62.24 10.76 -31.50
CA LEU A 862 62.28 9.62 -32.42
C LEU A 862 63.65 9.47 -33.10
N THR A 863 64.34 10.56 -33.41
CA THR A 863 65.74 10.52 -33.87
C THR A 863 66.65 9.87 -32.83
N GLN A 864 66.44 10.18 -31.54
CA GLN A 864 67.19 9.55 -30.44
C GLN A 864 66.94 8.04 -30.35
N VAL A 865 65.68 7.60 -30.54
CA VAL A 865 65.36 6.16 -30.62
C VAL A 865 66.13 5.52 -31.79
N MET A 866 66.07 6.13 -32.97
CA MET A 866 66.72 5.58 -34.16
C MET A 866 68.25 5.52 -34.03
N VAL A 867 68.90 6.55 -33.49
CA VAL A 867 70.35 6.54 -33.21
C VAL A 867 70.72 5.40 -32.25
N ASN A 868 69.92 5.16 -31.20
CA ASN A 868 70.16 4.06 -30.27
C ASN A 868 70.02 2.69 -30.94
N LEU A 869 69.01 2.51 -31.79
CA LEU A 869 68.81 1.26 -32.54
C LEU A 869 69.92 1.02 -33.55
N LEU A 870 70.29 2.02 -34.33
CA LEU A 870 71.36 1.91 -35.33
C LEU A 870 72.75 1.71 -34.69
N SER A 871 73.02 2.35 -33.55
CA SER A 871 74.24 2.08 -32.79
C SER A 871 74.29 0.64 -32.27
N ASN A 872 73.16 0.10 -31.80
CA ASN A 872 73.09 -1.29 -31.36
C ASN A 872 73.20 -2.27 -32.54
N ALA A 873 72.57 -1.97 -33.68
CA ALA A 873 72.65 -2.76 -34.91
C ALA A 873 74.08 -2.82 -35.43
N LYS A 874 74.78 -1.68 -35.49
CA LYS A 874 76.19 -1.59 -35.87
C LYS A 874 77.08 -2.42 -34.94
N ASP A 875 76.92 -2.28 -33.63
CA ASP A 875 77.74 -2.99 -32.65
C ASP A 875 77.52 -4.51 -32.68
N ALA A 876 76.40 -4.98 -33.27
CA ALA A 876 76.11 -6.39 -33.45
C ALA A 876 76.67 -6.98 -34.75
N CYS A 877 77.03 -6.12 -35.72
CA CYS A 877 77.59 -6.51 -37.02
C CYS A 877 79.11 -6.72 -36.96
N ASP A 878 79.60 -7.69 -37.75
CA ASP A 878 81.03 -7.87 -38.02
C ASP A 878 81.54 -6.81 -39.02
N ALA A 879 82.87 -6.71 -39.22
CA ALA A 879 83.45 -5.87 -40.26
C ALA A 879 82.93 -6.32 -41.65
N GLN A 880 82.32 -5.40 -42.40
CA GLN A 880 81.51 -5.53 -43.63
C GLN A 880 80.03 -5.95 -43.45
N GLY A 881 79.46 -5.82 -42.25
CA GLY A 881 78.03 -6.09 -42.01
C GLY A 881 77.07 -5.11 -42.68
N THR A 882 75.79 -5.50 -42.75
CA THR A 882 74.72 -4.74 -43.41
C THR A 882 73.56 -4.44 -42.45
N VAL A 883 73.15 -3.18 -42.40
CA VAL A 883 71.98 -2.72 -41.61
C VAL A 883 70.97 -2.08 -42.54
N HIS A 884 69.76 -2.64 -42.57
CA HIS A 884 68.64 -2.17 -43.37
C HIS A 884 67.62 -1.45 -42.50
N ILE A 885 67.16 -0.29 -42.96
CA ILE A 885 66.07 0.46 -42.35
C ILE A 885 64.89 0.44 -43.33
N GLU A 886 63.76 -0.10 -42.90
CA GLU A 886 62.55 -0.23 -43.70
C GLU A 886 61.36 0.39 -42.96
N ALA A 887 60.38 0.90 -43.69
CA ALA A 887 59.12 1.32 -43.09
C ALA A 887 57.93 1.00 -44.01
N GLY A 888 56.75 0.80 -43.41
CA GLY A 888 55.52 0.58 -44.16
C GLY A 888 54.27 0.91 -43.35
N LYS A 889 53.11 0.87 -44.01
CA LYS A 889 51.81 1.16 -43.39
C LYS A 889 51.04 -0.14 -43.21
N GLN A 890 50.41 -0.32 -42.05
CA GLN A 890 49.48 -1.42 -41.78
C GLN A 890 48.28 -0.91 -40.96
N ALA A 891 47.11 -0.87 -41.60
CA ALA A 891 45.89 -0.29 -41.04
C ALA A 891 46.10 1.16 -40.54
N SER A 892 45.94 1.42 -39.24
CA SER A 892 46.10 2.75 -38.61
C SER A 892 47.51 3.03 -38.10
N HIS A 893 48.46 2.12 -38.28
CA HIS A 893 49.82 2.22 -37.75
C HIS A 893 50.87 2.14 -38.87
N ALA A 894 51.99 2.84 -38.68
CA ALA A 894 53.22 2.64 -39.42
C ALA A 894 54.09 1.63 -38.67
N TRP A 895 54.74 0.72 -39.39
CA TRP A 895 55.83 -0.09 -38.86
C TRP A 895 57.16 0.50 -39.35
N TRP A 896 58.15 0.58 -38.46
CA TRP A 896 59.49 1.12 -38.71
C TRP A 896 60.51 0.12 -38.19
N ARG A 897 61.27 -0.50 -39.09
CA ARG A 897 62.09 -1.67 -38.81
C ARG A 897 63.56 -1.40 -39.07
N VAL A 898 64.40 -1.78 -38.12
CA VAL A 898 65.87 -1.85 -38.28
C VAL A 898 66.26 -3.32 -38.25
N THR A 899 66.94 -3.79 -39.30
CA THR A 899 67.38 -5.17 -39.45
C THR A 899 68.89 -5.22 -39.65
N ASP A 900 69.60 -5.90 -38.74
CA ASP A 900 71.03 -6.21 -38.88
C ASP A 900 71.26 -7.68 -39.28
N ASP A 901 72.43 -7.96 -39.87
CA ASP A 901 72.92 -9.30 -40.19
C ASP A 901 73.92 -9.86 -39.16
N GLY A 902 73.96 -9.25 -37.97
CA GLY A 902 74.89 -9.53 -36.90
C GLY A 902 74.68 -10.84 -36.16
N HIS A 903 75.32 -10.97 -35.00
CA HIS A 903 75.31 -12.19 -34.19
C HIS A 903 73.98 -12.50 -33.48
N GLY A 904 72.97 -11.62 -33.57
CA GLY A 904 71.66 -11.83 -32.96
C GLY A 904 71.62 -11.67 -31.44
N ILE A 905 70.45 -11.94 -30.84
CA ILE A 905 70.17 -11.86 -29.40
C ILE A 905 69.91 -13.26 -28.84
N ASP A 906 70.62 -13.63 -27.77
CA ASP A 906 70.42 -14.87 -27.04
C ASP A 906 69.02 -14.95 -26.39
N SER A 907 68.37 -16.11 -26.45
CA SER A 907 67.01 -16.33 -25.94
C SER A 907 66.88 -16.08 -24.43
N SER A 908 67.96 -16.25 -23.67
CA SER A 908 68.00 -16.01 -22.23
C SER A 908 67.86 -14.52 -21.84
N VAL A 909 68.28 -13.60 -22.72
CA VAL A 909 68.25 -12.14 -22.46
C VAL A 909 67.02 -11.48 -23.08
N LYS A 910 66.33 -12.17 -23.99
CA LYS A 910 65.19 -11.65 -24.76
C LYS A 910 64.04 -11.10 -23.89
N HIS A 911 63.76 -11.70 -22.73
CA HIS A 911 62.69 -11.26 -21.82
C HIS A 911 63.06 -10.04 -20.97
N ARG A 912 64.35 -9.72 -20.85
CA ARG A 912 64.87 -8.61 -20.02
C ARG A 912 65.46 -7.47 -20.84
N LEU A 913 65.35 -7.55 -22.16
CA LEU A 913 65.97 -6.63 -23.12
C LEU A 913 65.63 -5.15 -22.87
N PHE A 914 64.41 -4.89 -22.37
CA PHE A 914 63.91 -3.54 -22.10
C PHE A 914 64.03 -3.14 -20.63
N GLU A 915 64.57 -4.00 -19.75
CA GLU A 915 64.89 -3.65 -18.37
C GLU A 915 66.14 -2.74 -18.34
N PRO A 916 66.15 -1.66 -17.55
CA PRO A 916 67.32 -0.80 -17.39
C PRO A 916 68.57 -1.57 -16.94
N PHE A 917 69.73 -1.18 -17.46
CA PHE A 917 71.07 -1.76 -17.19
C PHE A 917 71.31 -3.16 -17.74
N THR A 918 70.40 -3.69 -18.57
CA THR A 918 70.61 -4.96 -19.27
C THR A 918 71.55 -4.74 -20.46
N THR A 919 72.73 -5.35 -20.46
CA THR A 919 73.70 -5.30 -21.57
C THR A 919 74.47 -6.61 -21.68
N THR A 920 74.76 -7.04 -22.90
CA THR A 920 75.59 -8.23 -23.20
C THR A 920 77.06 -7.85 -23.51
N LYS A 921 77.40 -6.56 -23.50
CA LYS A 921 78.74 -6.04 -23.82
C LYS A 921 79.71 -6.09 -22.63
N PRO A 922 81.04 -6.20 -22.85
CA PRO A 922 82.05 -6.14 -21.79
C PRO A 922 81.94 -4.86 -20.96
N ALA A 923 82.34 -4.96 -19.69
CA ALA A 923 82.25 -3.85 -18.73
C ALA A 923 82.92 -2.58 -19.28
N GLY A 924 82.08 -1.59 -19.63
CA GLY A 924 82.52 -0.30 -20.14
C GLY A 924 82.21 0.04 -21.59
N GLN A 925 81.66 -0.90 -22.35
CA GLN A 925 81.30 -0.69 -23.76
C GLN A 925 79.78 -0.53 -23.99
N GLY A 926 78.96 -0.60 -22.93
CA GLY A 926 77.51 -0.36 -23.00
C GLY A 926 76.92 0.06 -21.66
N THR A 927 76.00 1.01 -21.66
CA THR A 927 75.31 1.52 -20.45
C THR A 927 74.08 0.70 -20.06
N GLY A 928 73.55 -0.13 -20.98
CA GLY A 928 72.32 -0.90 -20.78
C GLY A 928 71.04 -0.04 -20.64
N LEU A 929 71.13 1.27 -20.93
CA LEU A 929 70.01 2.22 -20.80
C LEU A 929 69.38 2.62 -22.14
N GLY A 930 70.06 2.37 -23.26
CA GLY A 930 69.62 2.85 -24.58
C GLY A 930 68.31 2.22 -25.05
N LEU A 931 68.14 0.92 -24.83
CA LEU A 931 66.95 0.21 -25.31
C LEU A 931 65.73 0.35 -24.37
N SER A 932 65.96 0.46 -23.06
CA SER A 932 64.90 0.80 -22.10
C SER A 932 64.36 2.21 -22.35
N LEU A 933 65.23 3.17 -22.72
CA LEU A 933 64.83 4.51 -23.14
C LEU A 933 64.05 4.48 -24.46
N ALA A 934 64.49 3.68 -25.45
CA ALA A 934 63.77 3.50 -26.70
C ALA A 934 62.35 2.95 -26.45
N TYR A 935 62.20 1.96 -25.58
CA TYR A 935 60.92 1.40 -25.17
C TYR A 935 60.00 2.46 -24.54
N GLN A 936 60.55 3.26 -23.63
CA GLN A 936 59.78 4.32 -22.98
C GLN A 936 59.30 5.39 -23.98
N ILE A 937 60.20 5.89 -24.84
CA ILE A 937 59.84 6.90 -25.84
C ILE A 937 58.76 6.36 -26.78
N ILE A 938 58.85 5.12 -27.24
CA ILE A 938 57.85 4.54 -28.15
C ILE A 938 56.50 4.34 -27.45
N ASN A 939 56.49 3.92 -26.19
CA ASN A 939 55.25 3.78 -25.41
C ASN A 939 54.59 5.15 -25.16
N GLU A 940 55.38 6.20 -24.91
CA GLU A 940 54.88 7.59 -24.83
C GLU A 940 54.27 8.07 -26.16
N HIS A 941 54.75 7.56 -27.29
CA HIS A 941 54.19 7.81 -28.63
C HIS A 941 53.02 6.86 -28.99
N GLN A 942 52.41 6.19 -27.99
CA GLN A 942 51.34 5.21 -28.17
C GLN A 942 51.72 4.06 -29.12
N GLY A 943 53.02 3.75 -29.20
CA GLY A 943 53.57 2.73 -30.06
C GLY A 943 53.94 1.44 -29.34
N LYS A 944 54.34 0.43 -30.12
CA LYS A 944 54.78 -0.89 -29.62
C LYS A 944 56.13 -1.27 -30.24
N ILE A 945 56.98 -1.97 -29.50
CA ILE A 945 58.25 -2.54 -30.01
C ILE A 945 58.15 -4.07 -30.10
N GLU A 946 58.59 -4.64 -31.21
CA GLU A 946 58.71 -6.08 -31.44
C GLU A 946 60.13 -6.47 -31.85
N VAL A 947 60.63 -7.61 -31.36
CA VAL A 947 62.00 -8.07 -31.59
C VAL A 947 62.00 -9.49 -32.12
N ALA A 948 62.59 -9.69 -33.29
CA ALA A 948 62.82 -10.98 -33.91
C ALA A 948 64.32 -11.23 -34.12
N SER A 949 64.87 -12.25 -33.46
CA SER A 949 66.25 -12.70 -33.65
C SER A 949 66.29 -14.24 -33.59
N PRO A 950 66.68 -14.94 -34.68
CA PRO A 950 66.91 -14.38 -36.02
C PRO A 950 65.60 -13.86 -36.67
N PRO A 951 65.67 -12.92 -37.63
CA PRO A 951 64.51 -12.44 -38.38
C PRO A 951 63.88 -13.54 -39.24
N PRO A 952 62.56 -13.47 -39.55
CA PRO A 952 61.91 -14.43 -40.44
C PRO A 952 62.62 -14.50 -41.81
N GLY A 953 63.05 -15.70 -42.21
CA GLY A 953 63.71 -15.92 -43.51
C GLY A 953 65.22 -15.66 -43.55
N LYS A 954 65.86 -15.25 -42.44
CA LYS A 954 67.32 -15.12 -42.35
C LYS A 954 67.91 -16.08 -41.29
N PRO A 955 69.11 -16.65 -41.52
CA PRO A 955 69.72 -17.60 -40.58
C PRO A 955 70.39 -16.95 -39.35
N ARG A 956 70.63 -15.63 -39.37
CA ARG A 956 71.28 -14.83 -38.31
C ARG A 956 70.81 -13.36 -38.37
N GLY A 957 71.10 -12.57 -37.33
CA GLY A 957 70.76 -11.14 -37.24
C GLY A 957 69.67 -10.81 -36.22
N THR A 958 69.27 -9.54 -36.15
CA THR A 958 68.14 -9.05 -35.35
C THR A 958 67.28 -8.09 -36.17
N ALA A 959 65.95 -8.18 -36.03
CA ALA A 959 65.00 -7.21 -36.54
C ALA A 959 64.21 -6.62 -35.37
N ILE A 960 64.34 -5.30 -35.17
CA ILE A 960 63.56 -4.54 -34.20
C ILE A 960 62.53 -3.73 -34.99
N THR A 961 61.24 -3.99 -34.75
CA THR A 961 60.12 -3.31 -35.42
C THR A 961 59.39 -2.42 -34.41
N LEU A 962 59.27 -1.14 -34.74
CA LEU A 962 58.52 -0.13 -33.99
C LEU A 962 57.19 0.10 -34.68
N TRP A 963 56.09 0.04 -33.95
CA TRP A 963 54.73 0.31 -34.44
C TRP A 963 54.29 1.66 -33.89
N LEU A 964 53.97 2.63 -34.75
CA LEU A 964 53.60 3.99 -34.37
C LEU A 964 52.29 4.40 -35.05
N PRO A 965 51.41 5.20 -34.42
CA PRO A 965 50.19 5.68 -35.05
C PRO A 965 50.49 6.62 -36.23
N LEU A 966 49.81 6.41 -37.36
CA LEU A 966 49.92 7.27 -38.54
C LEU A 966 49.36 8.67 -38.25
N TYR A 967 49.98 9.70 -38.84
CA TYR A 967 49.44 11.06 -38.83
C TYR A 967 48.28 11.15 -39.84
N GLN A 968 47.07 11.46 -39.36
CA GLN A 968 45.89 11.72 -40.20
C GLN A 968 45.67 13.24 -40.32
N GLN A 969 45.45 13.72 -41.54
CA GLN A 969 45.38 15.16 -41.84
C GLN A 969 44.09 15.84 -41.33
N ASP A 970 43.12 15.07 -40.82
CA ASP A 970 41.81 15.54 -40.32
C ASP A 970 41.75 15.78 -38.78
N ASP A 971 42.88 15.72 -38.07
CA ASP A 971 42.95 16.07 -36.65
C ASP A 971 42.93 17.59 -36.41
N HIS A 972 41.86 18.27 -36.80
CA HIS A 972 41.54 19.62 -36.33
C HIS A 972 41.04 19.56 -34.88
N LEU A 973 41.66 20.35 -34.00
CA LEU A 973 41.26 20.58 -32.61
C LEU A 973 39.74 20.82 -32.51
N PRO A 974 39.00 20.15 -31.59
CA PRO A 974 37.65 20.58 -31.27
C PRO A 974 37.73 21.98 -30.65
N HIS A 975 37.05 22.94 -31.26
CA HIS A 975 36.82 24.26 -30.69
C HIS A 975 36.33 24.10 -29.23
N ALA A 976 37.01 24.80 -28.32
CA ALA A 976 36.55 24.99 -26.96
C ALA A 976 35.12 25.54 -26.98
N GLN A 977 34.19 24.82 -26.36
CA GLN A 977 32.85 25.33 -26.08
C GLN A 977 32.98 26.42 -25.01
N ASP A 978 32.53 27.62 -25.37
CA ASP A 978 32.27 28.73 -24.45
C ASP A 978 31.37 28.26 -23.29
N THR A 979 31.88 28.42 -22.08
CA THR A 979 31.06 28.45 -20.87
C THR A 979 30.49 29.87 -20.72
N ASP A 980 29.21 30.04 -21.03
CA ASP A 980 28.37 31.11 -20.49
C ASP A 980 26.90 30.63 -20.40
N CYS A 981 26.56 30.02 -19.25
CA CYS A 981 25.27 30.06 -18.53
C CYS A 981 25.25 29.02 -17.40
#